data_AF-A0A2G6P0W8-F1
#
_entry.id   AF-A0A2G6P0W8-F1
#
_cell.length_a   1.000
_cell.length_b   1.000
_cell.length_c   1.000
_cell.angle_alpha   90.00
_cell.angle_beta   90.00
_cell.angle_gamma   90.00
#
_symmetry.space_group_name_H-M   'P 1'
#
loop_
_entity.id
_entity.type
_entity.pdbx_description
1 polymer ?
#
loop_
_entity_poly.entity_id
_entity_poly.type
_entity_poly.pdbx_seq_one_letter_code
_entity_poly.pdbx_strand_id
1 'polypeptide(L)'
;MKKIIVLFSILLLAVSAFSKVKTTKKVFTDQEIKEMTKRWYEKHPNSKPHWLEPGEKEKMQDYLKAFFETDPPEGTPRAVAEFEPMEGVVIRYPFGIPITLIKELAEDIPVLTIVANSSQQATVLSQYESNNVNTENCQFMIAPTDSYWTRDYAAWYSAIDDEKVSVINFPYNRPRPNDNDIPIAMAEYLDLDLYGMKVVQTGGNYMTDGMGIAASTTIVYTESQSQLGVSQEEVDQRMLDYLGISEYLVVEDPNNTYIDHIDCWGKFLDVDKILIREVPETHPQYDEIEEVVDYFANRTSSYNTPYEIYRIWTPNNEPFTNSLIINNKVMVPLMGGANDDAAIATYEAAMPGYEIHGFIGGSEPWQSTDALHCRTRGIADREMLYINHVAKLGVQEVGSVDISAKITSYGSHTILENETKLFYSVNGGDEQSIVMTKSGDTFTATIPEQAEGSEISYYIQSKDDSGRISNHPFIGSADPHKFYAGAIYEANITVDHDSYSVTHETNTITTEPLTISNSGELELNYNIETEVYAFEEFNYTISNSPAPSSYSSNTLNENGWEEFTVSETGELSTVLVEYNWSTDNYPAEGSFHLQTPQGNEVIIASGQTTGSYEVLIDNLEGTEINGNWKIWIEDAYGDGGHQATNISLKFRKNIEIPNWLSVDNNSGSVEPGSSNTVNVSFDSNNLTQGTYEGMIKITSNDNDTPIINIPVTLESNGTVGIDEITPKNVALLGNYPNPFNPETTINFSISKAANVELTVYNSNGEMVKEIANKQFNAGFNSIKFDGSEFNSGVYFYTLKVGNKILSDKMLLVK
;
A
#
# COMPACT_ATOMS: atom_id res chain seq x y z
N MET A 1 -10.90 -58.48 33.80
CA MET A 1 -12.05 -57.55 33.95
C MET A 1 -11.90 -56.51 35.08
N LYS A 2 -10.67 -56.08 35.43
CA LYS A 2 -10.42 -54.95 36.37
C LYS A 2 -9.29 -54.01 35.90
N LYS A 3 -8.95 -54.02 34.61
CA LYS A 3 -7.94 -53.13 33.99
C LYS A 3 -8.45 -52.30 32.82
N ILE A 4 -9.76 -52.33 32.53
CA ILE A 4 -10.41 -51.51 31.47
C ILE A 4 -11.19 -50.33 32.09
N ILE A 5 -11.38 -50.30 33.41
CA ILE A 5 -12.16 -49.24 34.09
C ILE A 5 -11.30 -48.02 34.48
N VAL A 6 -9.96 -48.12 34.52
CA VAL A 6 -9.10 -46.99 34.93
C VAL A 6 -8.67 -46.11 33.74
N LEU A 7 -8.64 -46.63 32.51
CA LEU A 7 -8.42 -45.80 31.32
C LEU A 7 -9.69 -45.03 30.88
N PHE A 8 -10.88 -45.50 31.26
CA PHE A 8 -12.14 -44.80 30.97
C PHE A 8 -12.49 -43.70 31.98
N SER A 9 -11.71 -43.54 33.05
CA SER A 9 -11.88 -42.46 34.03
C SER A 9 -10.91 -41.30 33.83
N ILE A 10 -9.86 -41.49 33.02
CA ILE A 10 -8.90 -40.41 32.65
C ILE A 10 -9.29 -39.80 31.30
N LEU A 11 -9.97 -40.54 30.42
CA LEU A 11 -10.55 -40.00 29.18
C LEU A 11 -11.92 -39.31 29.37
N LEU A 12 -12.54 -39.44 30.55
CA LEU A 12 -13.78 -38.72 30.92
C LEU A 12 -13.54 -37.43 31.73
N LEU A 13 -12.28 -37.14 32.08
CA LEU A 13 -11.86 -35.87 32.70
C LEU A 13 -11.21 -34.91 31.70
N ALA A 14 -10.90 -35.37 30.49
CA ALA A 14 -10.51 -34.55 29.33
C ALA A 14 -11.66 -34.31 28.32
N VAL A 15 -12.84 -34.90 28.56
CA VAL A 15 -14.07 -34.69 27.76
C VAL A 15 -15.18 -34.04 28.60
N SER A 16 -14.79 -33.33 29.66
CA SER A 16 -15.66 -32.41 30.41
C SER A 16 -15.13 -30.97 30.47
N ALA A 17 -14.04 -30.68 29.74
CA ALA A 17 -13.72 -29.34 29.28
C ALA A 17 -14.27 -29.22 27.86
N PHE A 18 -15.03 -28.16 27.57
CA PHE A 18 -15.71 -27.90 26.29
C PHE A 18 -16.97 -28.72 25.98
N SER A 19 -17.84 -28.90 26.97
CA SER A 19 -19.30 -28.89 26.70
C SER A 19 -19.98 -27.80 27.50
N LYS A 20 -19.67 -26.55 27.17
CA LYS A 20 -20.55 -25.41 27.47
C LYS A 20 -20.44 -24.44 26.32
N VAL A 21 -21.53 -24.26 25.60
CA VAL A 21 -21.93 -22.92 25.17
C VAL A 21 -21.87 -22.04 26.43
N LYS A 22 -20.76 -21.32 26.58
CA LYS A 22 -20.53 -20.34 27.64
C LYS A 22 -19.75 -19.21 26.98
N THR A 23 -20.43 -18.38 26.19
CA THR A 23 -20.33 -16.92 26.33
C THR A 23 -21.64 -16.24 25.88
N THR A 24 -22.80 -16.74 26.32
CA THR A 24 -23.91 -15.82 26.61
C THR A 24 -23.90 -15.55 28.11
N LYS A 25 -23.57 -14.32 28.52
CA LYS A 25 -24.10 -13.66 29.75
C LYS A 25 -23.43 -12.32 30.07
N LYS A 26 -23.42 -11.36 29.15
CA LYS A 26 -23.51 -9.96 29.59
C LYS A 26 -24.19 -9.13 28.52
N VAL A 27 -25.40 -8.72 28.83
CA VAL A 27 -26.12 -7.68 28.11
C VAL A 27 -25.89 -6.44 28.94
N PHE A 28 -25.18 -5.46 28.39
CA PHE A 28 -25.04 -4.16 29.02
C PHE A 28 -26.12 -3.24 28.47
N THR A 29 -27.08 -2.85 29.30
CA THR A 29 -27.99 -1.74 28.98
C THR A 29 -27.28 -0.39 29.25
N ASP A 30 -27.68 0.69 28.56
CA ASP A 30 -27.18 2.05 28.85
C ASP A 30 -27.30 2.41 30.34
N GLN A 31 -28.35 1.92 30.99
CA GLN A 31 -28.59 2.11 32.42
C GLN A 31 -27.62 1.28 33.27
N GLU A 32 -27.28 0.05 32.87
CA GLU A 32 -26.28 -0.78 33.55
C GLU A 32 -24.86 -0.23 33.39
N ILE A 33 -24.50 0.28 32.21
CA ILE A 33 -23.21 0.97 32.00
C ILE A 33 -23.14 2.19 32.92
N LYS A 34 -24.16 3.06 32.92
CA LYS A 34 -24.26 4.21 33.83
C LYS A 34 -24.24 3.82 35.32
N GLU A 35 -24.89 2.72 35.69
CA GLU A 35 -24.89 2.19 37.06
C GLU A 35 -23.57 1.52 37.45
N MET A 36 -22.83 0.95 36.51
CA MET A 36 -21.49 0.40 36.71
C MET A 36 -20.49 1.52 36.92
N THR A 37 -20.51 2.55 36.07
CA THR A 37 -19.78 3.81 36.29
C THR A 37 -20.10 4.36 37.68
N LYS A 38 -21.37 4.31 38.10
CA LYS A 38 -21.82 4.70 39.44
C LYS A 38 -21.29 3.82 40.58
N ARG A 39 -21.34 2.49 40.46
CA ARG A 39 -20.83 1.54 41.48
C ARG A 39 -19.32 1.62 41.62
N TRP A 40 -18.62 1.93 40.53
CA TRP A 40 -17.20 2.23 40.55
C TRP A 40 -16.93 3.52 41.37
N TYR A 41 -17.72 4.60 41.21
CA TYR A 41 -17.63 5.79 42.06
C TYR A 41 -17.90 5.54 43.54
N GLU A 42 -18.85 4.66 43.87
CA GLU A 42 -19.15 4.31 45.27
C GLU A 42 -17.96 3.64 45.98
N LYS A 43 -17.03 3.04 45.22
CA LYS A 43 -15.78 2.46 45.71
C LYS A 43 -14.60 3.45 45.72
N HIS A 44 -14.70 4.60 45.05
CA HIS A 44 -13.61 5.59 44.90
C HIS A 44 -14.09 7.03 45.24
N PRO A 45 -14.35 7.33 46.53
CA PRO A 45 -15.09 8.51 46.98
C PRO A 45 -14.35 9.86 46.89
N ASN A 46 -13.09 9.88 46.45
CA ASN A 46 -12.28 11.10 46.34
C ASN A 46 -12.38 11.79 44.97
N SER A 47 -12.99 11.15 43.97
CA SER A 47 -13.18 11.72 42.62
C SER A 47 -14.38 12.69 42.62
N LYS A 48 -14.14 14.01 42.52
CA LYS A 48 -15.20 15.04 42.38
C LYS A 48 -15.00 15.96 41.16
N PRO A 49 -16.06 16.24 40.37
CA PRO A 49 -16.01 17.14 39.21
C PRO A 49 -16.09 18.64 39.56
N HIS A 50 -15.45 19.50 38.76
CA HIS A 50 -15.49 20.97 38.85
C HIS A 50 -16.26 21.61 37.66
N TRP A 51 -16.89 22.78 37.89
CA TRP A 51 -18.08 23.38 37.22
C TRP A 51 -17.91 24.25 35.94
N LEU A 52 -19.01 24.40 35.15
CA LEU A 52 -19.25 25.45 34.13
C LEU A 52 -20.77 25.84 34.01
N GLU A 53 -21.13 27.14 33.83
CA GLU A 53 -22.45 27.74 33.39
C GLU A 53 -22.35 29.21 32.89
N PRO A 54 -23.18 29.79 31.97
CA PRO A 54 -24.65 29.68 31.96
C PRO A 54 -25.42 29.84 30.59
N GLY A 55 -24.96 29.32 29.44
CA GLY A 55 -25.79 29.40 28.21
C GLY A 55 -25.39 28.49 27.04
N GLU A 56 -24.11 28.43 26.70
CA GLU A 56 -23.53 27.36 25.85
C GLU A 56 -22.59 26.45 26.66
N LYS A 57 -22.37 26.85 27.91
CA LYS A 57 -22.15 25.98 29.06
C LYS A 57 -23.36 25.03 29.31
N GLU A 58 -24.46 25.17 28.56
CA GLU A 58 -25.64 24.31 28.65
C GLU A 58 -25.66 23.11 27.68
N LYS A 59 -24.79 23.00 26.65
CA LYS A 59 -24.79 21.84 25.71
C LYS A 59 -23.44 21.23 25.29
N MET A 60 -22.32 21.91 25.48
CA MET A 60 -20.99 21.27 25.43
C MET A 60 -20.81 20.20 26.52
N GLN A 61 -21.67 20.24 27.54
CA GLN A 61 -21.63 19.32 28.65
C GLN A 61 -22.04 17.89 28.32
N ASP A 62 -22.79 17.60 27.25
CA ASP A 62 -23.15 16.20 26.95
C ASP A 62 -22.07 15.48 26.10
N TYR A 63 -21.10 16.23 25.58
CA TYR A 63 -20.01 15.76 24.72
C TYR A 63 -18.76 15.31 25.50
N LEU A 64 -18.52 15.91 26.67
CA LEU A 64 -17.43 15.54 27.61
C LEU A 64 -17.93 14.74 28.83
N LYS A 65 -19.16 14.22 28.80
CA LYS A 65 -19.85 13.71 30.01
C LYS A 65 -19.71 12.21 30.32
N ALA A 66 -18.90 11.46 29.59
CA ALA A 66 -18.63 10.05 29.95
C ALA A 66 -17.14 9.71 30.10
N PHE A 67 -16.22 10.62 29.75
CA PHE A 67 -14.81 10.39 30.04
C PHE A 67 -14.47 10.78 31.47
N PHE A 68 -13.85 9.87 32.21
CA PHE A 68 -13.43 10.06 33.57
C PHE A 68 -11.94 9.82 33.70
N GLU A 69 -11.20 10.91 33.90
CA GLU A 69 -9.79 10.86 34.26
C GLU A 69 -9.66 10.13 35.61
N THR A 70 -8.76 9.16 35.66
CA THR A 70 -8.37 8.49 36.92
C THR A 70 -7.01 9.03 37.37
N ASP A 71 -6.51 8.56 38.51
CA ASP A 71 -5.06 8.60 38.70
C ASP A 71 -4.42 7.55 37.76
N PRO A 72 -3.17 7.74 37.32
CA PRO A 72 -2.43 6.70 36.61
C PRO A 72 -2.31 5.42 37.46
N PRO A 73 -2.04 4.26 36.83
CA PRO A 73 -1.76 3.04 37.55
C PRO A 73 -0.64 3.23 38.59
N GLU A 74 -0.85 2.73 39.81
CA GLU A 74 0.24 2.58 40.78
C GLU A 74 1.18 1.49 40.27
N GLY A 75 2.43 1.84 40.00
CA GLY A 75 3.44 0.91 39.48
C GLY A 75 4.21 1.46 38.29
N THR A 76 4.92 0.56 37.61
CA THR A 76 5.61 0.83 36.34
C THR A 76 4.73 0.35 35.19
N PRO A 77 4.06 1.26 34.47
CA PRO A 77 3.28 0.91 33.29
C PRO A 77 4.18 0.56 32.11
N ARG A 78 3.65 -0.24 31.19
CA ARG A 78 4.26 -0.59 29.91
C ARG A 78 3.17 -0.88 28.88
N ALA A 79 3.14 -0.13 27.80
CA ALA A 79 2.25 -0.40 26.70
C ALA A 79 2.57 -1.75 26.05
N VAL A 80 1.53 -2.49 25.65
CA VAL A 80 1.68 -3.75 24.92
C VAL A 80 1.73 -3.44 23.42
N ALA A 81 2.80 -3.86 22.74
CA ALA A 81 2.95 -3.73 21.30
C ALA A 81 2.01 -4.68 20.54
N GLU A 82 1.75 -4.38 19.27
CA GLU A 82 0.85 -5.21 18.44
C GLU A 82 1.44 -6.58 18.10
N PHE A 83 2.78 -6.66 17.98
CA PHE A 83 3.52 -7.89 17.70
C PHE A 83 3.79 -8.76 18.95
N GLU A 84 3.27 -8.36 20.12
CA GLU A 84 3.30 -9.18 21.34
C GLU A 84 2.13 -10.18 21.39
N PRO A 85 2.15 -11.18 22.30
CA PRO A 85 1.08 -12.17 22.42
C PRO A 85 -0.32 -11.57 22.64
N MET A 86 -1.26 -11.97 21.78
CA MET A 86 -2.67 -11.59 21.85
C MET A 86 -3.54 -12.83 22.12
N GLU A 87 -4.41 -12.75 23.13
CA GLU A 87 -5.38 -13.82 23.47
C GLU A 87 -6.66 -13.78 22.63
N GLY A 88 -6.83 -12.76 21.78
CA GLY A 88 -8.00 -12.62 20.92
C GLY A 88 -7.95 -11.36 20.06
N VAL A 89 -9.02 -11.16 19.28
CA VAL A 89 -9.23 -9.97 18.45
C VAL A 89 -10.66 -9.48 18.62
N VAL A 90 -10.85 -8.16 18.74
CA VAL A 90 -12.17 -7.53 18.79
C VAL A 90 -12.54 -6.93 17.45
N ILE A 91 -13.79 -7.18 17.04
CA ILE A 91 -14.43 -6.68 15.83
C ILE A 91 -15.86 -6.25 16.16
N ARG A 92 -16.55 -5.54 15.25
CA ARG A 92 -17.90 -5.04 15.50
C ARG A 92 -18.87 -5.38 14.36
N TYR A 93 -20.12 -5.67 14.73
CA TYR A 93 -21.26 -5.79 13.81
C TYR A 93 -22.21 -4.57 13.90
N PRO A 94 -22.76 -4.03 12.79
CA PRO A 94 -22.58 -4.43 11.40
C PRO A 94 -21.12 -4.41 10.94
N PHE A 95 -20.74 -5.41 10.13
CA PHE A 95 -19.35 -5.64 9.76
C PHE A 95 -18.85 -4.60 8.77
N GLY A 96 -17.68 -4.05 9.07
CA GLY A 96 -16.83 -3.34 8.11
C GLY A 96 -15.74 -4.23 7.49
N ILE A 97 -15.73 -5.52 7.78
CA ILE A 97 -14.69 -6.45 7.31
C ILE A 97 -15.30 -7.66 6.61
N PRO A 98 -14.59 -8.29 5.66
CA PRO A 98 -15.10 -9.45 4.96
C PRO A 98 -15.19 -10.66 5.92
N ILE A 99 -16.20 -11.50 5.71
CA ILE A 99 -16.40 -12.71 6.51
C ILE A 99 -15.24 -13.71 6.37
N THR A 100 -14.50 -13.65 5.27
CA THR A 100 -13.29 -14.45 5.03
C THR A 100 -12.17 -14.10 6.00
N LEU A 101 -11.99 -12.81 6.32
CA LEU A 101 -11.05 -12.38 7.37
C LEU A 101 -11.48 -12.89 8.75
N ILE A 102 -12.78 -12.77 9.07
CA ILE A 102 -13.30 -13.27 10.36
C ILE A 102 -13.09 -14.78 10.48
N LYS A 103 -13.28 -15.50 9.38
CA LYS A 103 -13.05 -16.95 9.32
C LYS A 103 -11.59 -17.28 9.64
N GLU A 104 -10.64 -16.60 8.99
CA GLU A 104 -9.21 -16.81 9.20
C GLU A 104 -8.81 -16.54 10.66
N LEU A 105 -9.24 -15.40 11.21
CA LEU A 105 -8.94 -15.03 12.60
C LEU A 105 -9.47 -16.07 13.60
N ALA A 106 -10.64 -16.65 13.33
CA ALA A 106 -11.27 -17.64 14.19
C ALA A 106 -10.61 -19.03 14.12
N GLU A 107 -9.63 -19.26 13.24
CA GLU A 107 -8.92 -20.54 13.20
C GLU A 107 -8.03 -20.73 14.42
N ASP A 108 -7.33 -19.67 14.85
CA ASP A 108 -6.31 -19.77 15.91
C ASP A 108 -6.71 -19.12 17.23
N ILE A 109 -7.45 -18.01 17.16
CA ILE A 109 -7.73 -17.17 18.34
C ILE A 109 -9.22 -16.85 18.50
N PRO A 110 -9.65 -16.55 19.74
CA PRO A 110 -10.96 -15.97 20.00
C PRO A 110 -11.24 -14.68 19.22
N VAL A 111 -12.34 -14.66 18.46
CA VAL A 111 -12.89 -13.46 17.82
C VAL A 111 -14.06 -12.93 18.65
N LEU A 112 -13.85 -11.82 19.34
CA LEU A 112 -14.87 -11.12 20.11
C LEU A 112 -15.65 -10.16 19.21
N THR A 113 -16.91 -10.47 18.92
CA THR A 113 -17.78 -9.63 18.10
C THR A 113 -18.68 -8.75 18.97
N ILE A 114 -18.56 -7.43 18.86
CA ILE A 114 -19.47 -6.48 19.50
C ILE A 114 -20.77 -6.40 18.71
N VAL A 115 -21.90 -6.55 19.39
CA VAL A 115 -23.25 -6.47 18.80
C VAL A 115 -24.15 -5.60 19.68
N ALA A 116 -25.09 -4.86 19.11
CA ALA A 116 -25.92 -3.94 19.89
C ALA A 116 -26.97 -4.67 20.76
N ASN A 117 -27.37 -5.90 20.42
CA ASN A 117 -28.39 -6.66 21.14
C ASN A 117 -28.38 -8.15 20.76
N SER A 118 -29.15 -8.97 21.50
CA SER A 118 -29.27 -10.41 21.24
C SER A 118 -29.88 -10.76 19.88
N SER A 119 -30.64 -9.86 19.24
CA SER A 119 -31.13 -10.13 17.88
C SER A 119 -29.99 -10.07 16.87
N GLN A 120 -29.13 -9.06 16.96
CA GLN A 120 -27.93 -8.98 16.13
C GLN A 120 -26.98 -10.14 16.41
N GLN A 121 -26.82 -10.55 17.66
CA GLN A 121 -26.05 -11.75 18.01
C GLN A 121 -26.55 -12.98 17.25
N ALA A 122 -27.87 -13.21 17.22
CA ALA A 122 -28.45 -14.34 16.50
C ALA A 122 -28.23 -14.25 14.98
N THR A 123 -28.32 -13.04 14.42
CA THR A 123 -28.00 -12.78 13.01
C THR A 123 -26.56 -13.12 12.69
N VAL A 124 -25.61 -12.62 13.49
CA VAL A 124 -24.18 -12.87 13.29
C VAL A 124 -23.86 -14.36 13.42
N LEU A 125 -24.40 -15.03 14.43
CA LEU A 125 -24.17 -16.46 14.60
C LEU A 125 -24.64 -17.25 13.36
N SER A 126 -25.80 -16.90 12.79
CA SER A 126 -26.28 -17.51 11.55
C SER A 126 -25.37 -17.20 10.34
N GLN A 127 -24.79 -15.99 10.27
CA GLN A 127 -23.80 -15.63 9.25
C GLN A 127 -22.51 -16.44 9.42
N TYR A 128 -22.03 -16.61 10.65
CA TYR A 128 -20.83 -17.41 10.96
C TYR A 128 -21.04 -18.88 10.59
N GLU A 129 -22.16 -19.48 11.00
CA GLU A 129 -22.51 -20.86 10.65
C GLU A 129 -22.63 -21.07 9.14
N SER A 130 -23.27 -20.15 8.42
CA SER A 130 -23.43 -20.27 6.97
C SER A 130 -22.15 -20.08 6.17
N ASN A 131 -21.15 -19.37 6.73
CA ASN A 131 -19.85 -19.14 6.11
C ASN A 131 -18.74 -20.07 6.64
N ASN A 132 -19.10 -21.07 7.46
CA ASN A 132 -18.16 -22.01 8.09
C ASN A 132 -17.05 -21.31 8.90
N VAL A 133 -17.39 -20.23 9.59
CA VAL A 133 -16.52 -19.64 10.62
C VAL A 133 -16.48 -20.59 11.82
N ASN A 134 -15.31 -20.76 12.43
CA ASN A 134 -15.16 -21.58 13.64
C ASN A 134 -15.87 -20.94 14.84
N THR A 135 -17.14 -21.28 15.04
CA THR A 135 -17.98 -20.68 16.09
C THR A 135 -17.55 -21.04 17.50
N GLU A 136 -16.70 -22.06 17.70
CA GLU A 136 -16.11 -22.37 19.02
C GLU A 136 -15.13 -21.28 19.47
N ASN A 137 -14.49 -20.61 18.52
CA ASN A 137 -13.61 -19.46 18.75
C ASN A 137 -14.35 -18.12 18.62
N CYS A 138 -15.67 -18.09 18.44
CA CYS A 138 -16.42 -16.84 18.38
C CYS A 138 -17.06 -16.48 19.74
N GLN A 139 -16.85 -15.24 20.17
CA GLN A 139 -17.45 -14.67 21.37
C GLN A 139 -18.27 -13.43 21.04
N PHE A 140 -19.18 -13.06 21.94
CA PHE A 140 -20.05 -11.90 21.76
C PHE A 140 -20.08 -11.01 22.99
N MET A 141 -19.88 -9.70 22.77
CA MET A 141 -20.16 -8.67 23.76
C MET A 141 -21.35 -7.86 23.29
N ILE A 142 -22.42 -7.82 24.10
CA ILE A 142 -23.59 -7.00 23.79
C ILE A 142 -23.39 -5.60 24.38
N ALA A 143 -23.04 -4.63 23.54
CA ALA A 143 -22.83 -3.23 23.89
C ALA A 143 -23.24 -2.32 22.71
N PRO A 144 -23.85 -1.15 22.98
CA PRO A 144 -24.12 -0.17 21.93
C PRO A 144 -22.80 0.33 21.32
N THR A 145 -22.79 0.53 20.00
CA THR A 145 -21.65 1.08 19.24
C THR A 145 -22.21 1.96 18.13
N ASP A 146 -21.52 3.04 17.83
CA ASP A 146 -21.84 3.93 16.71
C ASP A 146 -21.19 3.43 15.41
N SER A 147 -20.04 2.76 15.49
CA SER A 147 -19.26 2.39 14.31
C SER A 147 -18.47 1.08 14.39
N TYR A 148 -17.88 0.67 13.27
CA TYR A 148 -17.06 -0.55 13.15
C TYR A 148 -15.54 -0.32 13.28
N TRP A 149 -15.09 0.91 13.50
CA TRP A 149 -13.67 1.24 13.63
C TRP A 149 -13.13 0.88 15.02
N THR A 150 -13.17 -0.40 15.38
CA THR A 150 -12.75 -0.87 16.71
C THR A 150 -11.30 -0.53 17.03
N ARG A 151 -10.44 -0.31 16.03
CA ARG A 151 -9.08 0.20 16.24
C ARG A 151 -9.08 1.49 17.04
N ASP A 152 -9.95 2.41 16.65
CA ASP A 152 -9.88 3.79 17.08
C ASP A 152 -10.36 3.99 18.52
N TYR A 153 -11.36 3.21 18.93
CA TYR A 153 -12.06 3.40 20.19
C TYR A 153 -11.95 2.23 21.17
N ALA A 154 -11.54 1.02 20.74
CA ALA A 154 -11.45 -0.11 21.66
C ALA A 154 -10.25 0.03 22.60
N ALA A 155 -10.19 -0.86 23.60
CA ALA A 155 -9.23 -0.80 24.68
C ALA A 155 -7.76 -0.71 24.21
N TRP A 156 -7.01 0.22 24.80
CA TRP A 156 -5.56 0.13 24.88
C TRP A 156 -5.15 -0.69 26.11
N TYR A 157 -3.98 -1.32 26.04
CA TYR A 157 -3.52 -2.22 27.11
C TYR A 157 -2.19 -1.74 27.68
N SER A 158 -2.11 -1.69 28.99
CA SER A 158 -0.90 -1.37 29.75
C SER A 158 -0.64 -2.46 30.77
N ALA A 159 0.54 -3.06 30.72
CA ALA A 159 1.03 -3.99 31.71
C ALA A 159 1.63 -3.23 32.90
N ILE A 160 1.18 -3.51 34.11
CA ILE A 160 1.57 -2.77 35.33
C ILE A 160 2.37 -3.68 36.26
N ASP A 161 3.55 -3.22 36.68
CA ASP A 161 4.42 -3.87 37.70
C ASP A 161 4.75 -5.34 37.42
N ASP A 162 4.72 -5.77 36.16
CA ASP A 162 4.92 -7.18 35.79
C ASP A 162 3.83 -8.14 36.31
N GLU A 163 2.70 -7.62 36.80
CA GLU A 163 1.67 -8.42 37.49
C GLU A 163 0.36 -8.51 36.70
N LYS A 164 -0.10 -7.43 36.07
CA LYS A 164 -1.43 -7.42 35.42
C LYS A 164 -1.46 -6.57 34.16
N VAL A 165 -2.21 -7.03 33.17
CA VAL A 165 -2.63 -6.20 32.03
C VAL A 165 -3.87 -5.41 32.44
N SER A 166 -3.91 -4.13 32.12
CA SER A 166 -5.01 -3.21 32.42
C SER A 166 -5.48 -2.49 31.16
N VAL A 167 -6.72 -2.03 31.16
CA VAL A 167 -7.30 -1.23 30.08
C VAL A 167 -7.00 0.25 30.32
N ILE A 168 -6.46 0.91 29.30
CA ILE A 168 -6.35 2.37 29.22
C ILE A 168 -7.47 2.89 28.32
N ASN A 169 -8.30 3.76 28.90
CA ASN A 169 -9.36 4.48 28.21
C ASN A 169 -8.94 5.93 27.99
N PHE A 170 -9.41 6.54 26.92
CA PHE A 170 -9.09 7.90 26.51
C PHE A 170 -10.31 8.57 25.88
N PRO A 171 -10.40 9.91 25.87
CA PRO A 171 -11.39 10.63 25.06
C PRO A 171 -11.19 10.32 23.58
N TYR A 172 -12.14 9.62 22.97
CA TYR A 172 -12.15 9.36 21.53
C TYR A 172 -12.41 10.66 20.77
N ASN A 173 -11.59 10.94 19.75
CA ASN A 173 -11.62 12.18 18.95
C ASN A 173 -12.79 12.30 17.95
N ARG A 174 -13.83 11.47 18.07
CA ARG A 174 -15.04 11.53 17.23
C ARG A 174 -16.29 11.71 18.08
N PRO A 175 -17.35 12.33 17.52
CA PRO A 175 -18.63 12.53 18.20
C PRO A 175 -19.46 11.23 18.31
N ARG A 176 -18.86 10.16 18.85
CA ARG A 176 -19.38 8.79 18.88
C ARG A 176 -19.39 8.27 20.32
N PRO A 177 -20.40 8.65 21.13
CA PRO A 177 -20.40 8.40 22.56
C PRO A 177 -20.52 6.92 22.93
N ASN A 178 -21.18 6.09 22.11
CA ASN A 178 -21.27 4.66 22.39
C ASN A 178 -19.93 3.97 22.15
N ASP A 179 -19.21 4.38 21.10
CA ASP A 179 -17.85 3.90 20.82
C ASP A 179 -16.88 4.26 21.95
N ASN A 180 -16.97 5.49 22.47
CA ASN A 180 -16.14 5.98 23.57
C ASN A 180 -16.33 5.20 24.89
N ASP A 181 -17.46 4.50 25.07
CA ASP A 181 -17.74 3.70 26.26
C ASP A 181 -17.28 2.23 26.11
N ILE A 182 -16.80 1.81 24.93
CA ILE A 182 -16.39 0.42 24.69
C ILE A 182 -15.22 -0.04 25.55
N PRO A 183 -14.16 0.75 25.80
CA PRO A 183 -13.09 0.35 26.73
C PRO A 183 -13.62 0.00 28.12
N ILE A 184 -14.68 0.67 28.59
CA ILE A 184 -15.34 0.39 29.87
C ILE A 184 -16.04 -0.97 29.82
N ALA A 185 -16.80 -1.24 28.74
CA ALA A 185 -17.46 -2.52 28.54
C ALA A 185 -16.46 -3.67 28.42
N MET A 186 -15.33 -3.44 27.74
CA MET A 186 -14.24 -4.40 27.59
C MET A 186 -13.55 -4.70 28.92
N ALA A 187 -13.20 -3.67 29.71
CA ALA A 187 -12.59 -3.86 31.03
C ALA A 187 -13.46 -4.76 31.92
N GLU A 188 -14.78 -4.51 31.95
CA GLU A 188 -15.71 -5.35 32.71
C GLU A 188 -15.93 -6.75 32.10
N TYR A 189 -15.90 -6.89 30.76
CA TYR A 189 -16.03 -8.17 30.08
C TYR A 189 -14.81 -9.07 30.33
N LEU A 190 -13.62 -8.47 30.29
CA LEU A 190 -12.32 -9.12 30.46
C LEU A 190 -11.87 -9.19 31.93
N ASP A 191 -12.64 -8.60 32.86
CA ASP A 191 -12.29 -8.51 34.29
C ASP A 191 -10.92 -7.86 34.51
N LEU A 192 -10.71 -6.70 33.88
CA LEU A 192 -9.49 -5.91 33.93
C LEU A 192 -9.71 -4.58 34.65
N ASP A 193 -8.63 -4.07 35.26
CA ASP A 193 -8.61 -2.71 35.77
C ASP A 193 -8.69 -1.70 34.63
N LEU A 194 -9.30 -0.55 34.90
CA LEU A 194 -9.56 0.52 33.94
C LEU A 194 -8.94 1.83 34.43
N TYR A 195 -8.12 2.44 33.59
CA TYR A 195 -7.51 3.75 33.85
C TYR A 195 -7.90 4.74 32.75
N GLY A 196 -8.33 5.93 33.15
CA GLY A 196 -8.75 6.99 32.24
C GLY A 196 -7.63 8.00 32.01
N MET A 197 -6.93 7.88 30.88
CA MET A 197 -5.88 8.81 30.44
C MET A 197 -6.49 10.02 29.71
N LYS A 198 -6.36 11.21 30.28
CA LYS A 198 -6.92 12.45 29.70
C LYS A 198 -6.04 13.02 28.58
N VAL A 199 -6.01 12.32 27.46
CA VAL A 199 -5.35 12.72 26.20
C VAL A 199 -6.32 12.37 25.08
N VAL A 200 -6.66 13.33 24.21
CA VAL A 200 -7.50 13.00 23.05
C VAL A 200 -6.72 12.05 22.16
N GLN A 201 -7.32 10.90 21.85
CA GLN A 201 -6.65 9.83 21.13
C GLN A 201 -7.62 9.16 20.15
N THR A 202 -7.00 8.43 19.24
CA THR A 202 -7.63 7.47 18.33
C THR A 202 -6.61 6.36 18.08
N GLY A 203 -7.00 5.11 18.27
CA GLY A 203 -6.05 3.98 18.16
C GLY A 203 -5.42 3.78 16.79
N GLY A 204 -5.98 4.32 15.70
CA GLY A 204 -5.31 4.33 14.39
C GLY A 204 -4.12 5.30 14.33
N ASN A 205 -4.09 6.30 15.23
CA ASN A 205 -2.99 7.25 15.37
C ASN A 205 -2.03 6.89 16.51
N TYR A 206 -1.84 5.62 16.81
CA TYR A 206 -0.93 5.18 17.88
C TYR A 206 -0.33 3.82 17.58
N MET A 207 1.00 3.73 17.71
CA MET A 207 1.74 2.48 17.74
C MET A 207 2.88 2.55 18.76
N THR A 208 3.30 1.40 19.28
CA THR A 208 4.39 1.30 20.27
C THR A 208 5.27 0.09 19.98
N ASP A 209 6.54 0.20 20.35
CA ASP A 209 7.52 -0.88 20.30
C ASP A 209 7.44 -1.83 21.51
N GLY A 210 6.61 -1.50 22.51
CA GLY A 210 6.47 -2.28 23.74
C GLY A 210 7.60 -2.14 24.75
N MET A 211 8.63 -1.34 24.44
CA MET A 211 9.84 -1.13 25.24
C MET A 211 10.04 0.33 25.68
N GLY A 212 9.04 1.19 25.48
CA GLY A 212 9.00 2.56 26.00
C GLY A 212 9.02 3.64 24.92
N ILE A 213 8.99 3.24 23.64
CA ILE A 213 8.82 4.15 22.50
C ILE A 213 7.41 3.98 21.95
N ALA A 214 6.77 5.10 21.63
CA ALA A 214 5.55 5.13 20.83
C ALA A 214 5.64 6.19 19.74
N ALA A 215 4.79 6.07 18.73
CA ALA A 215 4.70 7.01 17.62
C ALA A 215 3.23 7.34 17.28
N SER A 216 3.01 8.59 16.90
CA SER A 216 1.72 9.17 16.52
C SER A 216 1.94 10.36 15.58
N THR A 217 0.88 10.83 14.92
CA THR A 217 0.92 12.12 14.23
C THR A 217 0.59 13.29 15.17
N THR A 218 0.86 14.53 14.72
CA THR A 218 0.68 15.76 15.50
C THR A 218 -0.75 16.01 16.01
N ILE A 219 -1.78 15.33 15.49
CA ILE A 219 -3.16 15.50 15.99
C ILE A 219 -3.31 15.15 17.46
N VAL A 220 -2.47 14.26 18.01
CA VAL A 220 -2.50 13.95 19.45
C VAL A 220 -2.28 15.21 20.30
N TYR A 221 -1.40 16.11 19.86
CA TYR A 221 -1.13 17.38 20.54
C TYR A 221 -2.19 18.43 20.21
N THR A 222 -2.51 18.62 18.93
CA THR A 222 -3.42 19.70 18.52
C THR A 222 -4.85 19.46 18.98
N GLU A 223 -5.34 18.22 18.97
CA GLU A 223 -6.67 17.87 19.46
C GLU A 223 -6.73 17.86 20.99
N SER A 224 -5.70 17.36 21.68
CA SER A 224 -5.64 17.44 23.15
C SER A 224 -5.64 18.88 23.66
N GLN A 225 -4.88 19.76 23.01
CA GLN A 225 -4.82 21.17 23.35
C GLN A 225 -6.15 21.88 23.06
N SER A 226 -6.76 21.64 21.91
CA SER A 226 -7.98 22.34 21.48
C SER A 226 -9.24 21.84 22.20
N GLN A 227 -9.35 20.55 22.49
CA GLN A 227 -10.55 19.94 23.07
C GLN A 227 -10.48 19.83 24.60
N LEU A 228 -9.31 19.56 25.18
CA LEU A 228 -9.14 19.32 26.62
C LEU A 228 -8.33 20.40 27.33
N GLY A 229 -7.66 21.29 26.60
CA GLY A 229 -6.75 22.28 27.16
C GLY A 229 -5.45 21.68 27.70
N VAL A 230 -5.08 20.49 27.23
CA VAL A 230 -3.89 19.75 27.66
C VAL A 230 -2.69 20.14 26.79
N SER A 231 -1.58 20.58 27.41
CA SER A 231 -0.37 20.96 26.67
C SER A 231 0.40 19.75 26.14
N GLN A 232 1.33 19.97 25.21
CA GLN A 232 2.21 18.91 24.70
C GLN A 232 2.98 18.23 25.84
N GLU A 233 3.58 18.97 26.76
CA GLU A 233 4.33 18.39 27.88
C GLU A 233 3.42 17.55 28.80
N GLU A 234 2.16 17.97 28.96
CA GLU A 234 1.17 17.22 29.72
C GLU A 234 0.66 15.98 28.96
N VAL A 235 0.68 15.98 27.62
CA VAL A 235 0.44 14.77 26.82
C VAL A 235 1.59 13.79 27.06
N ASP A 236 2.83 14.23 26.86
CA ASP A 236 4.02 13.38 26.99
C ASP A 236 4.11 12.77 28.40
N GLN A 237 3.86 13.57 29.44
CA GLN A 237 3.86 13.07 30.82
C GLN A 237 2.74 12.04 31.06
N ARG A 238 1.54 12.22 30.46
CA ARG A 238 0.47 11.23 30.59
C ARG A 238 0.76 9.94 29.82
N MET A 239 1.38 10.03 28.64
CA MET A 239 1.84 8.84 27.90
C MET A 239 2.88 8.07 28.73
N LEU A 240 3.78 8.76 29.43
CA LEU A 240 4.69 8.13 30.40
C LEU A 240 3.94 7.50 31.58
N ASP A 241 3.07 8.25 32.25
CA ASP A 241 2.42 7.84 33.50
C ASP A 241 1.41 6.68 33.34
N TYR A 242 0.76 6.56 32.16
CA TYR A 242 -0.26 5.53 31.92
C TYR A 242 0.24 4.35 31.09
N LEU A 243 1.20 4.58 30.21
CA LEU A 243 1.65 3.62 29.20
C LEU A 243 3.16 3.34 29.27
N GLY A 244 3.92 4.05 30.11
CA GLY A 244 5.36 3.85 30.22
C GLY A 244 6.15 4.36 29.02
N ILE A 245 5.56 5.25 28.23
CA ILE A 245 6.21 5.81 27.04
C ILE A 245 7.22 6.89 27.47
N SER A 246 8.49 6.53 27.50
CA SER A 246 9.59 7.44 27.84
C SER A 246 10.06 8.29 26.67
N GLU A 247 9.82 7.83 25.43
CA GLU A 247 10.09 8.59 24.21
C GLU A 247 8.87 8.51 23.28
N TYR A 248 8.31 9.67 22.95
CA TYR A 248 7.12 9.76 22.13
C TYR A 248 7.45 10.45 20.80
N LEU A 249 7.51 9.66 19.73
CA LEU A 249 7.86 10.08 18.38
C LEU A 249 6.63 10.64 17.69
N VAL A 250 6.36 11.93 17.91
CA VAL A 250 5.24 12.62 17.26
C VAL A 250 5.73 13.38 16.03
N VAL A 251 5.21 13.01 14.86
CA VAL A 251 5.61 13.55 13.54
C VAL A 251 4.41 14.18 12.82
N GLU A 252 4.67 15.06 11.85
CA GLU A 252 3.59 15.54 10.98
C GLU A 252 3.09 14.40 10.09
N ASP A 253 1.80 14.38 9.76
CA ASP A 253 1.26 13.38 8.86
C ASP A 253 1.74 13.62 7.42
N PRO A 254 2.45 12.65 6.79
CA PRO A 254 2.97 12.81 5.44
C PRO A 254 1.92 12.56 4.35
N ASN A 255 0.74 12.00 4.68
CA ASN A 255 -0.28 11.69 3.67
C ASN A 255 -1.12 12.94 3.29
N ASN A 256 -1.11 14.00 4.10
CA ASN A 256 -1.91 15.22 3.88
C ASN A 256 -3.39 14.90 3.61
N THR A 257 -3.95 14.02 4.44
CA THR A 257 -5.36 13.61 4.38
C THR A 257 -6.13 14.26 5.52
N TYR A 258 -7.44 14.02 5.61
CA TYR A 258 -8.22 14.55 6.73
C TYR A 258 -8.07 13.75 8.02
N ILE A 259 -7.53 12.52 7.94
CA ILE A 259 -7.58 11.56 9.04
C ILE A 259 -6.36 11.65 9.95
N ASP A 260 -5.19 11.96 9.38
CA ASP A 260 -3.89 12.09 10.05
C ASP A 260 -3.56 10.93 10.99
N HIS A 261 -3.77 9.70 10.54
CA HIS A 261 -3.48 8.49 11.32
C HIS A 261 -2.16 7.85 10.85
N ILE A 262 -1.28 7.54 11.81
CA ILE A 262 -0.01 6.88 11.53
C ILE A 262 -0.16 5.55 10.82
N ASP A 263 -1.21 4.77 11.11
CA ASP A 263 -1.45 3.47 10.48
C ASP A 263 -1.78 3.52 8.97
N CYS A 264 -1.95 4.72 8.41
CA CYS A 264 -2.17 4.95 6.98
C CYS A 264 -0.86 5.12 6.19
N TRP A 265 0.30 5.21 6.86
CA TRP A 265 1.59 5.37 6.20
C TRP A 265 2.76 4.68 6.91
N GLY A 266 2.63 4.31 8.18
CA GLY A 266 3.71 3.75 8.99
C GLY A 266 3.23 2.65 9.95
N LYS A 267 4.08 1.66 10.23
CA LYS A 267 3.78 0.58 11.18
C LYS A 267 5.05 -0.02 11.78
N PHE A 268 5.15 -0.08 13.12
CA PHE A 268 6.16 -0.93 13.76
C PHE A 268 5.86 -2.41 13.52
N LEU A 269 6.86 -3.14 13.03
CA LEU A 269 6.79 -4.58 12.77
C LEU A 269 7.48 -5.40 13.87
N ASP A 270 8.51 -4.82 14.49
CA ASP A 270 9.22 -5.31 15.67
C ASP A 270 9.79 -4.10 16.42
N VAL A 271 10.59 -4.31 17.46
CA VAL A 271 11.21 -3.26 18.29
C VAL A 271 12.10 -2.31 17.50
N ASP A 272 12.81 -2.80 16.49
CA ASP A 272 13.71 -2.03 15.64
C ASP A 272 13.33 -2.06 14.15
N LYS A 273 12.15 -2.60 13.80
CA LYS A 273 11.65 -2.65 12.42
C LYS A 273 10.44 -1.74 12.23
N ILE A 274 10.49 -0.89 11.22
CA ILE A 274 9.36 -0.03 10.82
C ILE A 274 9.07 -0.17 9.33
N LEU A 275 7.80 -0.35 9.00
CA LEU A 275 7.29 -0.27 7.63
C LEU A 275 6.83 1.16 7.35
N ILE A 276 7.28 1.75 6.24
CA ILE A 276 6.85 3.06 5.78
C ILE A 276 6.40 2.98 4.32
N ARG A 277 5.31 3.65 4.01
CA ARG A 277 4.76 3.78 2.66
C ARG A 277 5.81 4.32 1.66
N GLU A 278 5.73 3.89 0.40
CA GLU A 278 6.55 4.36 -0.72
C GLU A 278 5.66 4.71 -1.91
N VAL A 279 5.98 5.81 -2.59
CA VAL A 279 5.21 6.37 -3.71
C VAL A 279 6.17 6.83 -4.82
N PRO A 280 5.74 6.96 -6.08
CA PRO A 280 6.62 7.49 -7.14
C PRO A 280 7.02 8.94 -6.86
N GLU A 281 8.17 9.37 -7.37
CA GLU A 281 8.64 10.77 -7.28
C GLU A 281 7.63 11.80 -7.80
N THR A 282 6.73 11.39 -8.69
CA THR A 282 5.66 12.24 -9.23
C THR A 282 4.46 12.36 -8.30
N HIS A 283 4.39 11.59 -7.22
CA HIS A 283 3.28 11.61 -6.26
C HIS A 283 3.34 12.90 -5.42
N PRO A 284 2.20 13.57 -5.16
CA PRO A 284 2.21 14.86 -4.47
C PRO A 284 2.79 14.85 -3.05
N GLN A 285 2.80 13.69 -2.40
CA GLN A 285 3.30 13.46 -1.04
C GLN A 285 4.69 12.78 -1.00
N TYR A 286 5.40 12.69 -2.12
CA TYR A 286 6.71 12.02 -2.15
C TYR A 286 7.70 12.64 -1.16
N ASP A 287 7.88 13.96 -1.21
CA ASP A 287 8.85 14.67 -0.36
C ASP A 287 8.53 14.51 1.13
N GLU A 288 7.27 14.61 1.54
CA GLU A 288 6.85 14.45 2.95
C GLU A 288 7.03 13.00 3.45
N ILE A 289 6.81 12.01 2.59
CA ILE A 289 7.03 10.60 2.92
C ILE A 289 8.53 10.34 3.12
N GLU A 290 9.39 10.83 2.22
CA GLU A 290 10.84 10.68 2.35
C GLU A 290 11.40 11.43 3.57
N GLU A 291 10.82 12.58 3.96
CA GLU A 291 11.21 13.27 5.21
C GLU A 291 10.96 12.40 6.46
N VAL A 292 9.86 11.64 6.48
CA VAL A 292 9.57 10.71 7.58
C VAL A 292 10.51 9.50 7.56
N VAL A 293 10.89 9.02 6.38
CA VAL A 293 11.91 7.97 6.24
C VAL A 293 13.24 8.43 6.82
N ASP A 294 13.70 9.62 6.43
CA ASP A 294 14.92 10.24 6.97
C ASP A 294 14.82 10.44 8.49
N TYR A 295 13.65 10.83 8.99
CA TYR A 295 13.41 10.97 10.42
C TYR A 295 13.66 9.65 11.15
N PHE A 296 13.05 8.54 10.72
CA PHE A 296 13.21 7.25 11.38
C PHE A 296 14.61 6.64 11.16
N ALA A 297 15.24 6.88 10.02
CA ALA A 297 16.58 6.37 9.70
C ALA A 297 17.64 6.95 10.65
N ASN A 298 17.41 8.17 11.13
CA ASN A 298 18.29 8.86 12.07
C ASN A 298 17.90 8.67 13.55
N ARG A 299 16.96 7.76 13.84
CA ARG A 299 16.49 7.46 15.20
C ARG A 299 17.04 6.14 15.70
N THR A 300 17.28 6.11 17.01
CA THR A 300 17.71 4.90 17.71
C THR A 300 16.48 4.16 18.25
N SER A 301 16.37 2.87 17.97
CA SER A 301 15.36 1.95 18.50
C SER A 301 15.64 1.59 19.96
N SER A 302 14.71 0.89 20.62
CA SER A 302 14.91 0.36 21.96
C SER A 302 16.00 -0.73 22.05
N TYR A 303 16.47 -1.27 20.93
CA TYR A 303 17.65 -2.15 20.88
C TYR A 303 18.99 -1.38 20.82
N ASN A 304 18.95 -0.04 20.80
CA ASN A 304 20.12 0.83 20.65
C ASN A 304 20.77 0.74 19.26
N THR A 305 20.01 0.37 18.25
CA THR A 305 20.38 0.36 16.82
C THR A 305 19.51 1.36 16.05
N PRO A 306 19.92 1.82 14.85
CA PRO A 306 18.99 2.47 13.93
C PRO A 306 17.81 1.56 13.60
N TYR A 307 16.66 2.13 13.23
CA TYR A 307 15.54 1.34 12.73
C TYR A 307 15.89 0.70 11.38
N GLU A 308 15.54 -0.57 11.20
CA GLU A 308 15.41 -1.21 9.90
C GLU A 308 14.12 -0.69 9.24
N ILE A 309 14.29 0.06 8.15
CA ILE A 309 13.16 0.64 7.41
C ILE A 309 12.81 -0.27 6.24
N TYR A 310 11.59 -0.78 6.26
CA TYR A 310 10.99 -1.49 5.14
C TYR A 310 10.07 -0.53 4.38
N ARG A 311 10.18 -0.52 3.05
CA ARG A 311 9.39 0.34 2.16
C ARG A 311 8.30 -0.47 1.47
N ILE A 312 7.08 0.06 1.41
CA ILE A 312 5.94 -0.61 0.75
C ILE A 312 5.33 0.24 -0.37
N TRP A 313 5.43 -0.28 -1.59
CA TRP A 313 5.02 0.41 -2.81
C TRP A 313 3.50 0.59 -2.88
N THR A 314 3.06 1.83 -3.01
CA THR A 314 1.64 2.24 -2.95
C THR A 314 1.35 3.43 -3.88
N PRO A 315 1.63 3.29 -5.19
CA PRO A 315 1.57 4.39 -6.15
C PRO A 315 0.18 5.00 -6.28
N ASN A 316 -0.87 4.25 -5.92
CA ASN A 316 -2.27 4.67 -6.01
C ASN A 316 -2.93 4.84 -4.64
N ASN A 317 -2.15 5.02 -3.56
CA ASN A 317 -2.64 5.11 -2.19
C ASN A 317 -3.28 3.81 -1.66
N GLU A 318 -2.78 2.66 -2.09
CA GLU A 318 -3.16 1.37 -1.52
C GLU A 318 -2.85 1.34 -0.01
N PRO A 319 -3.79 0.87 0.85
CA PRO A 319 -3.64 0.95 2.30
C PRO A 319 -2.80 -0.20 2.89
N PHE A 320 -1.73 -0.63 2.21
CA PHE A 320 -0.98 -1.84 2.57
C PHE A 320 -0.37 -1.78 3.98
N THR A 321 -0.01 -0.58 4.46
CA THR A 321 0.48 -0.38 5.84
C THR A 321 -0.60 -0.64 6.91
N ASN A 322 -1.88 -0.57 6.52
CA ASN A 322 -3.04 -0.72 7.40
C ASN A 322 -3.36 -2.21 7.66
N SER A 323 -2.32 -2.98 7.97
CA SER A 323 -2.36 -4.40 8.29
C SER A 323 -2.52 -4.65 9.79
N LEU A 324 -2.97 -5.85 10.15
CA LEU A 324 -3.05 -6.33 11.54
C LEU A 324 -1.96 -7.38 11.78
N ILE A 325 -1.10 -7.17 12.76
CA ILE A 325 -0.24 -8.22 13.29
C ILE A 325 -1.00 -8.92 14.43
N ILE A 326 -1.09 -10.24 14.36
CA ILE A 326 -1.79 -11.03 15.37
C ILE A 326 -1.06 -12.35 15.60
N ASN A 327 -0.30 -12.41 16.70
CA ASN A 327 0.61 -13.52 16.98
C ASN A 327 1.54 -13.78 15.78
N ASN A 328 1.57 -15.00 15.22
CA ASN A 328 2.44 -15.34 14.09
C ASN A 328 1.80 -15.05 12.71
N LYS A 329 0.67 -14.34 12.64
CA LYS A 329 0.00 -13.99 11.38
C LYS A 329 0.01 -12.49 11.15
N VAL A 330 0.08 -12.08 9.89
CA VAL A 330 -0.11 -10.70 9.44
C VAL A 330 -1.22 -10.66 8.41
N MET A 331 -2.25 -9.86 8.67
CA MET A 331 -3.41 -9.72 7.79
C MET A 331 -3.29 -8.40 7.02
N VAL A 332 -3.06 -8.48 5.71
CA VAL A 332 -2.78 -7.32 4.83
C VAL A 332 -4.02 -6.98 4.00
N PRO A 333 -4.49 -5.72 3.99
CA PRO A 333 -5.56 -5.32 3.09
C PRO A 333 -5.06 -5.28 1.64
N LEU A 334 -5.77 -5.93 0.72
CA LEU A 334 -5.45 -5.97 -0.71
C LEU A 334 -6.50 -5.23 -1.54
N MET A 335 -6.07 -4.62 -2.64
CA MET A 335 -6.93 -3.80 -3.51
C MET A 335 -7.43 -4.56 -4.75
N GLY A 336 -6.96 -5.78 -4.99
CA GLY A 336 -7.21 -6.55 -6.21
C GLY A 336 -6.40 -6.04 -7.40
N GLY A 337 -5.27 -5.37 -7.14
CA GLY A 337 -4.45 -4.67 -8.14
C GLY A 337 -3.06 -5.27 -8.34
N ALA A 338 -2.29 -4.70 -9.26
CA ALA A 338 -0.95 -5.20 -9.63
C ALA A 338 0.07 -5.13 -8.47
N ASN A 339 -0.15 -4.26 -7.48
CA ASN A 339 0.77 -4.04 -6.37
C ASN A 339 0.55 -4.99 -5.19
N ASP A 340 -0.52 -5.80 -5.19
CA ASP A 340 -0.88 -6.67 -4.07
C ASP A 340 0.20 -7.72 -3.77
N ASP A 341 0.70 -8.41 -4.80
CA ASP A 341 1.72 -9.46 -4.63
C ASP A 341 3.05 -8.88 -4.12
N ALA A 342 3.42 -7.68 -4.59
CA ALA A 342 4.61 -6.98 -4.12
C ALA A 342 4.46 -6.57 -2.65
N ALA A 343 3.28 -6.10 -2.24
CA ALA A 343 3.00 -5.77 -0.84
C ALA A 343 3.13 -7.00 0.08
N ILE A 344 2.62 -8.16 -0.34
CA ILE A 344 2.79 -9.41 0.40
C ILE A 344 4.28 -9.78 0.51
N ALA A 345 5.03 -9.71 -0.58
CA ALA A 345 6.46 -10.00 -0.59
C ALA A 345 7.26 -9.07 0.33
N THR A 346 6.90 -7.78 0.43
CA THR A 346 7.50 -6.83 1.38
C THR A 346 7.31 -7.31 2.82
N TYR A 347 6.09 -7.73 3.19
CA TYR A 347 5.84 -8.27 4.54
C TYR A 347 6.56 -9.59 4.80
N GLU A 348 6.62 -10.49 3.82
CA GLU A 348 7.36 -11.76 3.93
C GLU A 348 8.85 -11.53 4.16
N ALA A 349 9.43 -10.52 3.51
CA ALA A 349 10.81 -10.11 3.72
C ALA A 349 11.03 -9.45 5.09
N ALA A 350 10.11 -8.58 5.50
CA ALA A 350 10.23 -7.83 6.75
C ALA A 350 9.98 -8.66 8.02
N MET A 351 9.15 -9.69 7.92
CA MET A 351 8.72 -10.52 9.05
C MET A 351 8.94 -12.02 8.78
N PRO A 352 10.19 -12.50 8.66
CA PRO A 352 10.48 -13.90 8.37
C PRO A 352 9.83 -14.87 9.36
N GLY A 353 9.16 -15.88 8.84
CA GLY A 353 8.47 -16.91 9.62
C GLY A 353 7.04 -16.57 10.07
N TYR A 354 6.60 -15.32 9.89
CA TYR A 354 5.18 -14.99 10.01
C TYR A 354 4.40 -15.51 8.80
N GLU A 355 3.13 -15.84 9.01
CA GLU A 355 2.21 -16.18 7.92
C GLU A 355 1.52 -14.90 7.42
N ILE A 356 1.82 -14.50 6.20
CA ILE A 356 1.29 -13.29 5.59
C ILE A 356 0.05 -13.64 4.76
N HIS A 357 -1.10 -13.04 5.09
CA HIS A 357 -2.40 -13.33 4.48
C HIS A 357 -3.04 -12.05 3.93
N GLY A 358 -3.37 -12.05 2.64
CA GLY A 358 -4.01 -10.94 1.96
C GLY A 358 -5.54 -11.02 1.92
N PHE A 359 -6.23 -9.90 2.13
CA PHE A 359 -7.70 -9.83 2.12
C PHE A 359 -8.21 -8.66 1.29
N ILE A 360 -9.09 -8.93 0.33
CA ILE A 360 -9.87 -7.90 -0.37
C ILE A 360 -11.06 -7.47 0.50
N GLY A 361 -11.43 -6.19 0.44
CA GLY A 361 -12.55 -5.61 1.17
C GLY A 361 -13.88 -6.34 0.92
N GLY A 362 -14.74 -6.33 1.94
CA GLY A 362 -16.06 -6.99 1.88
C GLY A 362 -17.13 -6.10 1.25
N SER A 363 -18.30 -6.05 1.87
CA SER A 363 -19.35 -5.08 1.50
C SER A 363 -18.93 -3.62 1.71
N GLU A 364 -17.98 -3.41 2.61
CA GLU A 364 -17.32 -2.11 2.83
C GLU A 364 -15.90 -2.25 2.26
N PRO A 365 -15.60 -1.69 1.07
CA PRO A 365 -14.27 -1.79 0.48
C PRO A 365 -13.22 -1.08 1.34
N TRP A 366 -11.96 -1.45 1.13
CA TRP A 366 -10.84 -0.74 1.73
C TRP A 366 -10.66 0.63 1.08
N GLN A 367 -10.16 1.57 1.87
CA GLN A 367 -9.80 2.92 1.45
C GLN A 367 -8.39 3.21 1.95
N SER A 368 -7.69 4.14 1.30
CA SER A 368 -6.36 4.60 1.71
C SER A 368 -6.30 5.06 3.18
N THR A 369 -7.41 5.60 3.69
CA THR A 369 -7.55 6.12 5.06
C THR A 369 -8.38 5.22 5.98
N ASP A 370 -8.84 4.06 5.51
CA ASP A 370 -9.67 3.15 6.30
C ASP A 370 -9.67 1.74 5.69
N ALA A 371 -8.92 0.82 6.32
CA ALA A 371 -8.87 -0.56 5.88
C ALA A 371 -8.86 -1.55 7.06
N LEU A 372 -8.07 -2.61 6.96
CA LEU A 372 -8.16 -3.78 7.84
C LEU A 372 -7.78 -3.43 9.29
N HIS A 373 -6.69 -2.71 9.49
CA HIS A 373 -6.21 -2.32 10.81
C HIS A 373 -7.21 -1.41 11.52
N CYS A 374 -7.80 -0.42 10.83
CA CYS A 374 -8.80 0.50 11.38
C CYS A 374 -10.06 -0.22 11.92
N ARG A 375 -10.35 -1.42 11.43
CA ARG A 375 -11.59 -2.16 11.72
C ARG A 375 -11.35 -3.38 12.62
N THR A 376 -10.16 -3.49 13.21
CA THR A 376 -9.74 -4.61 14.09
C THR A 376 -8.87 -4.12 15.24
N ARG A 377 -8.86 -4.85 16.37
CA ARG A 377 -7.97 -4.57 17.50
C ARG A 377 -7.62 -5.86 18.24
N GLY A 378 -6.33 -6.12 18.48
CA GLY A 378 -5.88 -7.24 19.30
C GLY A 378 -6.32 -7.10 20.76
N ILE A 379 -6.54 -8.22 21.45
CA ILE A 379 -6.76 -8.30 22.90
C ILE A 379 -5.47 -8.87 23.50
N ALA A 380 -4.74 -8.06 24.26
CA ALA A 380 -3.48 -8.48 24.89
C ALA A 380 -3.69 -9.73 25.77
N ASP A 381 -2.77 -10.70 25.71
CA ASP A 381 -2.83 -11.88 26.57
C ASP A 381 -2.70 -11.46 28.04
N ARG A 382 -3.77 -11.68 28.82
CA ARG A 382 -3.82 -11.24 30.22
C ARG A 382 -2.89 -12.04 31.12
N GLU A 383 -2.47 -13.22 30.68
CA GLU A 383 -1.51 -14.08 31.38
C GLU A 383 -0.21 -14.24 30.57
N MET A 384 0.14 -13.23 29.77
CA MET A 384 1.32 -13.25 28.89
C MET A 384 2.59 -13.68 29.65
N LEU A 385 3.37 -14.55 29.00
CA LEU A 385 4.75 -14.85 29.37
C LEU A 385 5.65 -13.92 28.55
N TYR A 386 6.10 -12.84 29.17
CA TYR A 386 6.84 -11.76 28.52
C TYR A 386 8.35 -11.89 28.77
N ILE A 387 9.14 -11.72 27.71
CA ILE A 387 10.60 -11.75 27.77
C ILE A 387 11.08 -10.34 27.37
N ASN A 388 11.55 -9.57 28.35
CA ASN A 388 12.14 -8.26 28.13
C ASN A 388 13.67 -8.41 27.94
N HIS A 389 14.14 -8.19 26.73
CA HIS A 389 15.54 -8.32 26.36
C HIS A 389 15.96 -7.22 25.38
N VAL A 390 17.04 -6.51 25.69
CA VAL A 390 17.70 -5.61 24.72
C VAL A 390 18.67 -6.45 23.90
N ALA A 391 18.40 -6.57 22.59
CA ALA A 391 19.18 -7.39 21.69
C ALA A 391 20.66 -6.96 21.61
N LYS A 392 21.54 -7.94 21.40
CA LYS A 392 22.92 -7.74 20.98
C LYS A 392 22.93 -7.83 19.46
N LEU A 393 23.17 -6.69 18.83
CA LEU A 393 23.14 -6.52 17.38
C LEU A 393 24.45 -5.97 16.86
N GLY A 394 24.69 -6.09 15.55
CA GLY A 394 25.85 -5.53 14.87
C GLY A 394 27.18 -6.11 15.38
N VAL A 395 28.22 -5.28 15.44
CA VAL A 395 29.57 -5.71 15.86
C VAL A 395 29.69 -5.73 17.39
N GLN A 396 30.12 -6.87 17.94
CA GLN A 396 30.49 -7.02 19.35
C GLN A 396 32.00 -7.26 19.47
N GLU A 397 32.63 -6.80 20.56
CA GLU A 397 34.04 -7.07 20.84
C GLU A 397 34.34 -8.58 20.86
N VAL A 398 35.51 -8.99 20.37
CA VAL A 398 35.92 -10.41 20.39
C VAL A 398 36.01 -10.88 21.84
N GLY A 399 35.17 -11.85 22.19
CA GLY A 399 35.07 -12.40 23.53
C GLY A 399 33.76 -13.16 23.73
N SER A 400 33.55 -13.63 24.96
CA SER A 400 32.25 -14.18 25.36
C SER A 400 31.21 -13.07 25.48
N VAL A 401 29.98 -13.32 25.03
CA VAL A 401 28.89 -12.34 25.05
C VAL A 401 27.82 -12.76 26.06
N ASP A 402 27.57 -11.90 27.05
CA ASP A 402 26.52 -12.10 28.03
C ASP A 402 25.16 -11.67 27.49
N ILE A 403 24.20 -12.58 27.54
CA ILE A 403 22.80 -12.38 27.20
C ILE A 403 21.98 -12.39 28.48
N SER A 404 21.13 -11.38 28.65
CA SER A 404 20.28 -11.22 29.82
C SER A 404 18.87 -10.82 29.44
N ALA A 405 17.87 -11.43 30.07
CA ALA A 405 16.48 -11.05 29.92
C ALA A 405 15.77 -11.00 31.28
N LYS A 406 14.87 -10.03 31.45
CA LYS A 406 13.88 -10.08 32.53
C LYS A 406 12.66 -10.82 32.00
N ILE A 407 12.23 -11.86 32.70
CA ILE A 407 11.11 -12.71 32.25
C ILE A 407 9.98 -12.60 33.26
N THR A 408 8.82 -12.20 32.77
CA THR A 408 7.63 -11.89 33.54
C THR A 408 6.51 -12.84 33.15
N SER A 409 5.78 -13.37 34.13
CA SER A 409 4.53 -14.09 33.89
C SER A 409 3.37 -13.30 34.51
N TYR A 410 2.61 -12.58 33.68
CA TYR A 410 1.47 -11.79 34.14
C TYR A 410 0.32 -12.65 34.72
N GLY A 411 0.28 -13.95 34.40
CA GLY A 411 -0.67 -14.89 35.02
C GLY A 411 -0.28 -15.38 36.42
N SER A 412 0.82 -14.87 37.00
CA SER A 412 1.44 -15.40 38.22
C SER A 412 1.79 -16.90 38.16
N HIS A 413 2.01 -17.42 36.95
CA HIS A 413 2.49 -18.76 36.68
C HIS A 413 3.98 -18.90 37.01
N THR A 414 4.40 -20.12 37.34
CA THR A 414 5.79 -20.40 37.67
C THR A 414 6.61 -20.56 36.39
N ILE A 415 7.58 -19.68 36.18
CA ILE A 415 8.57 -19.83 35.09
C ILE A 415 9.40 -21.09 35.33
N LEU A 416 9.44 -21.99 34.35
CA LEU A 416 10.18 -23.25 34.40
C LEU A 416 11.65 -23.00 34.04
N GLU A 417 12.49 -22.75 35.05
CA GLU A 417 13.90 -22.37 34.85
C GLU A 417 14.70 -23.36 33.97
N ASN A 418 14.38 -24.65 34.00
CA ASN A 418 15.03 -25.66 33.15
C ASN A 418 14.59 -25.64 31.67
N GLU A 419 13.50 -24.93 31.38
CA GLU A 419 12.98 -24.70 30.03
C GLU A 419 13.21 -23.26 29.55
N THR A 420 13.78 -22.39 30.39
CA THR A 420 14.27 -21.08 29.96
C THR A 420 15.66 -21.21 29.36
N LYS A 421 15.77 -21.04 28.04
CA LYS A 421 16.98 -21.33 27.26
C LYS A 421 17.32 -20.20 26.31
N LEU A 422 18.62 -19.96 26.17
CA LEU A 422 19.22 -19.23 25.08
C LEU A 422 19.57 -20.22 23.98
N PHE A 423 19.06 -20.01 22.77
CA PHE A 423 19.43 -20.76 21.57
C PHE A 423 20.33 -19.89 20.70
N TYR A 424 21.40 -20.46 20.14
CA TYR A 424 22.29 -19.74 19.24
C TYR A 424 22.92 -20.67 18.20
N SER A 425 23.30 -20.12 17.05
CA SER A 425 24.10 -20.77 16.02
C SER A 425 25.22 -19.84 15.59
N VAL A 426 26.27 -20.43 14.99
CA VAL A 426 27.46 -19.70 14.53
C VAL A 426 27.64 -19.98 13.05
N ASN A 427 27.72 -18.93 12.23
CA ASN A 427 27.87 -19.00 10.76
C ASN A 427 26.84 -19.93 10.09
N GLY A 428 25.57 -19.87 10.52
CA GLY A 428 24.50 -20.74 10.01
C GLY A 428 24.67 -22.23 10.30
N GLY A 429 25.53 -22.59 11.26
CA GLY A 429 25.76 -23.98 11.69
C GLY A 429 24.63 -24.56 12.54
N ASP A 430 24.89 -25.73 13.14
CA ASP A 430 23.93 -26.39 14.03
C ASP A 430 23.58 -25.52 15.24
N GLU A 431 22.28 -25.47 15.58
CA GLU A 431 21.79 -24.75 16.75
C GLU A 431 22.26 -25.39 18.06
N GLN A 432 22.64 -24.54 18.99
CA GLN A 432 23.10 -24.86 20.33
C GLN A 432 22.17 -24.21 21.35
N SER A 433 21.98 -24.84 22.51
CA SER A 433 21.12 -24.29 23.57
C SER A 433 21.82 -24.25 24.92
N ILE A 434 21.63 -23.18 25.68
CA ILE A 434 22.14 -22.96 27.03
C ILE A 434 20.95 -22.69 27.96
N VAL A 435 20.82 -23.45 29.05
CA VAL A 435 19.83 -23.14 30.10
C VAL A 435 20.26 -21.86 30.81
N MET A 436 19.37 -20.86 30.86
CA MET A 436 19.68 -19.58 31.49
C MET A 436 19.61 -19.69 33.01
N THR A 437 20.53 -19.01 33.71
CA THR A 437 20.57 -18.99 35.17
C THR A 437 19.76 -17.82 35.70
N LYS A 438 18.84 -18.08 36.62
CA LYS A 438 18.04 -17.04 37.28
C LYS A 438 18.81 -16.37 38.43
N SER A 439 18.78 -15.05 38.48
CA SER A 439 19.27 -14.23 39.60
C SER A 439 18.32 -13.06 39.83
N GLY A 440 17.51 -13.14 40.89
CA GLY A 440 16.38 -12.21 41.07
C GLY A 440 15.34 -12.43 39.97
N ASP A 441 14.98 -11.36 39.25
CA ASP A 441 14.02 -11.41 38.13
C ASP A 441 14.69 -11.49 36.75
N THR A 442 16.02 -11.61 36.72
CA THR A 442 16.81 -11.66 35.50
C THR A 442 17.35 -13.06 35.26
N PHE A 443 17.23 -13.53 34.03
CA PHE A 443 17.85 -14.74 33.51
C PHE A 443 19.07 -14.37 32.69
N THR A 444 20.17 -15.08 32.87
CA THR A 444 21.42 -14.84 32.12
C THR A 444 22.02 -16.11 31.54
N ALA A 445 22.64 -15.99 30.38
CA ALA A 445 23.48 -17.01 29.77
C ALA A 445 24.61 -16.33 28.99
N THR A 446 25.73 -17.02 28.83
CA THR A 446 26.90 -16.48 28.14
C THR A 446 27.15 -17.31 26.89
N ILE A 447 27.11 -16.66 25.72
CA ILE A 447 27.60 -17.26 24.48
C ILE A 447 29.13 -17.29 24.56
N PRO A 448 29.77 -18.46 24.41
CA PRO A 448 31.22 -18.56 24.48
C PRO A 448 31.88 -17.77 23.34
N GLU A 449 33.13 -17.37 23.55
CA GLU A 449 33.94 -16.65 22.56
C GLU A 449 33.95 -17.38 21.20
N GLN A 450 33.69 -16.64 20.13
CA GLN A 450 33.76 -17.09 18.75
C GLN A 450 34.95 -16.45 18.04
N ALA A 451 35.36 -17.04 16.92
CA ALA A 451 36.41 -16.47 16.09
C ALA A 451 35.98 -15.11 15.53
N GLU A 452 36.93 -14.18 15.42
CA GLU A 452 36.70 -12.89 14.76
C GLU A 452 36.14 -13.07 13.33
N GLY A 453 35.14 -12.27 12.96
CA GLY A 453 34.37 -12.37 11.73
C GLY A 453 33.25 -13.41 11.74
N SER A 454 33.01 -14.12 12.86
CA SER A 454 31.87 -15.05 12.94
C SER A 454 30.56 -14.28 13.07
N GLU A 455 29.53 -14.72 12.35
CA GLU A 455 28.13 -14.33 12.57
C GLU A 455 27.52 -15.24 13.65
N ILE A 456 26.84 -14.65 14.62
CA ILE A 456 26.11 -15.35 15.67
C ILE A 456 24.64 -14.96 15.55
N SER A 457 23.79 -15.95 15.31
CA SER A 457 22.33 -15.82 15.38
C SER A 457 21.83 -16.40 16.70
N TYR A 458 20.95 -15.72 17.43
CA TYR A 458 20.42 -16.22 18.70
C TYR A 458 18.98 -15.78 19.00
N TYR A 459 18.28 -16.52 19.86
CA TYR A 459 17.00 -16.12 20.44
C TYR A 459 16.84 -16.69 21.84
N ILE A 460 15.93 -16.11 22.63
CA ILE A 460 15.60 -16.59 23.98
C ILE A 460 14.25 -17.29 23.91
N GLN A 461 14.09 -18.42 24.60
CA GLN A 461 12.81 -19.07 24.81
C GLN A 461 12.57 -19.30 26.29
N SER A 462 11.34 -19.13 26.73
CA SER A 462 10.90 -19.47 28.08
C SER A 462 9.58 -20.22 28.06
N LYS A 463 9.34 -20.98 29.12
CA LYS A 463 8.11 -21.71 29.36
C LYS A 463 7.68 -21.57 30.80
N ASP A 464 6.38 -21.50 31.05
CA ASP A 464 5.80 -21.53 32.40
C ASP A 464 4.99 -22.81 32.68
N ASP A 465 4.49 -22.95 33.91
CA ASP A 465 3.67 -24.09 34.34
C ASP A 465 2.21 -24.04 33.84
N SER A 466 1.78 -22.94 33.22
CA SER A 466 0.52 -22.89 32.44
C SER A 466 0.65 -23.63 31.10
N GLY A 467 1.89 -23.78 30.63
CA GLY A 467 2.23 -24.39 29.35
C GLY A 467 2.49 -23.39 28.23
N ARG A 468 2.39 -22.08 28.51
CA ARG A 468 2.77 -21.02 27.56
C ARG A 468 4.25 -21.10 27.24
N ILE A 469 4.56 -20.88 25.98
CA ILE A 469 5.93 -20.77 25.47
C ILE A 469 6.03 -19.39 24.82
N SER A 470 7.11 -18.69 25.13
CA SER A 470 7.38 -17.37 24.59
C SER A 470 8.80 -17.34 24.07
N ASN A 471 9.02 -16.63 22.95
CA ASN A 471 10.33 -16.39 22.40
C ASN A 471 10.63 -14.89 22.37
N HIS A 472 11.92 -14.55 22.29
CA HIS A 472 12.37 -13.20 21.97
C HIS A 472 13.51 -13.28 20.94
N PRO A 473 13.30 -12.79 19.70
CA PRO A 473 12.10 -12.09 19.24
C PRO A 473 10.90 -13.05 19.09
N PHE A 474 9.69 -12.53 18.86
CA PHE A 474 8.43 -13.29 19.00
C PHE A 474 8.42 -14.62 18.22
N ILE A 475 8.89 -14.59 16.96
CA ILE A 475 8.89 -15.76 16.07
C ILE A 475 10.05 -16.74 16.35
N GLY A 476 10.99 -16.36 17.22
CA GLY A 476 12.11 -17.20 17.66
C GLY A 476 13.11 -17.50 16.53
N SER A 477 13.30 -18.79 16.22
CA SER A 477 14.36 -19.24 15.32
C SER A 477 14.20 -18.80 13.86
N ALA A 478 13.01 -18.35 13.45
CA ALA A 478 12.78 -17.93 12.06
C ALA A 478 13.35 -16.53 11.76
N ASP A 479 13.47 -15.69 12.79
CA ASP A 479 14.04 -14.34 12.69
C ASP A 479 14.91 -14.05 13.94
N PRO A 480 16.01 -14.79 14.16
CA PRO A 480 16.82 -14.64 15.36
C PRO A 480 17.57 -13.30 15.37
N HIS A 481 17.90 -12.81 16.57
CA HIS A 481 18.83 -11.68 16.73
C HIS A 481 20.20 -12.04 16.16
N LYS A 482 20.87 -11.08 15.49
CA LYS A 482 22.16 -11.31 14.85
C LYS A 482 23.21 -10.31 15.28
N PHE A 483 24.39 -10.81 15.63
CA PHE A 483 25.58 -9.99 15.84
C PHE A 483 26.82 -10.70 15.32
N TYR A 484 27.92 -9.97 15.22
CA TYR A 484 29.20 -10.50 14.75
C TYR A 484 30.29 -10.35 15.81
N ALA A 485 31.16 -11.35 15.91
CA ALA A 485 32.31 -11.30 16.80
C ALA A 485 33.48 -10.55 16.15
N GLY A 486 33.87 -9.41 16.71
CA GLY A 486 34.93 -8.55 16.20
C GLY A 486 34.57 -7.83 14.90
N ALA A 487 35.58 -7.27 14.22
CA ALA A 487 35.35 -6.50 13.01
C ALA A 487 34.71 -7.37 11.92
N ILE A 488 33.65 -6.85 11.29
CA ILE A 488 33.14 -7.39 10.04
C ILE A 488 33.85 -6.63 8.94
N TYR A 489 34.54 -7.36 8.08
CA TYR A 489 34.99 -6.83 6.81
C TYR A 489 33.86 -7.08 5.82
N GLU A 490 33.33 -6.05 5.15
CA GLU A 490 32.27 -6.18 4.15
C GLU A 490 32.72 -5.59 2.81
N ALA A 491 32.11 -6.03 1.71
CA ALA A 491 32.21 -5.32 0.44
C ALA A 491 31.12 -4.24 0.40
N ASN A 492 31.42 -3.06 -0.13
CA ASN A 492 30.43 -1.99 -0.23
C ASN A 492 30.43 -1.41 -1.64
N ILE A 493 29.35 -1.63 -2.40
CA ILE A 493 29.22 -1.18 -3.79
C ILE A 493 28.72 0.25 -3.87
N THR A 494 29.33 1.03 -4.75
CA THR A 494 28.82 2.34 -5.18
C THR A 494 28.96 2.46 -6.69
N VAL A 495 28.03 3.18 -7.32
CA VAL A 495 28.08 3.51 -8.75
C VAL A 495 28.08 5.02 -8.93
N ASP A 496 28.59 5.50 -10.07
CA ASP A 496 28.65 6.93 -10.40
C ASP A 496 27.47 7.44 -11.23
N HIS A 497 26.47 6.59 -11.50
CA HIS A 497 25.29 6.92 -12.29
C HIS A 497 24.02 6.32 -11.66
N ASP A 498 23.04 7.18 -11.41
CA ASP A 498 21.70 6.77 -10.96
C ASP A 498 20.73 6.61 -12.16
N SER A 499 21.08 7.15 -13.33
CA SER A 499 20.36 6.93 -14.59
C SER A 499 21.23 7.29 -15.80
N TYR A 500 20.83 6.83 -17.00
CA TYR A 500 21.33 7.30 -18.28
C TYR A 500 20.22 7.93 -19.11
N SER A 501 20.47 9.12 -19.66
CA SER A 501 19.60 9.75 -20.67
C SER A 501 20.47 10.19 -21.84
N VAL A 502 20.33 9.52 -22.98
CA VAL A 502 21.19 9.70 -24.15
C VAL A 502 20.37 10.00 -25.40
N THR A 503 20.83 10.98 -26.17
CA THR A 503 20.21 11.38 -27.44
C THR A 503 21.19 11.13 -28.58
N HIS A 504 20.87 10.23 -29.51
CA HIS A 504 21.78 9.82 -30.59
C HIS A 504 21.17 9.93 -31.99
N GLU A 505 22.01 10.22 -32.99
CA GLU A 505 21.60 10.11 -34.39
C GLU A 505 21.38 8.63 -34.75
N THR A 506 20.33 8.32 -35.53
CA THR A 506 20.08 6.95 -36.03
C THR A 506 21.33 6.36 -36.70
N ASN A 507 21.65 5.10 -36.40
CA ASN A 507 22.84 4.39 -36.89
C ASN A 507 24.19 4.80 -36.30
N THR A 508 24.20 5.03 -35.00
CA THR A 508 25.43 5.26 -34.22
C THR A 508 25.53 4.29 -33.06
N ILE A 509 26.76 3.92 -32.70
CA ILE A 509 27.07 3.25 -31.43
C ILE A 509 27.91 4.23 -30.62
N THR A 510 27.47 4.52 -29.41
CA THR A 510 28.27 5.26 -28.43
C THR A 510 28.45 4.43 -27.18
N THR A 511 29.45 4.82 -26.39
CA THR A 511 29.76 4.16 -25.14
C THR A 511 29.97 5.22 -24.06
N GLU A 512 29.29 5.08 -22.94
CA GLU A 512 29.51 5.89 -21.73
C GLU A 512 30.08 5.01 -20.61
N PRO A 513 30.99 5.52 -19.76
CA PRO A 513 31.54 4.75 -18.66
C PRO A 513 30.51 4.60 -17.51
N LEU A 514 30.55 3.46 -16.85
CA LEU A 514 29.93 3.20 -15.55
C LEU A 514 31.03 2.75 -14.59
N THR A 515 31.27 3.53 -13.53
CA THR A 515 32.29 3.24 -12.53
C THR A 515 31.65 2.56 -11.33
N ILE A 516 32.09 1.34 -11.05
CA ILE A 516 31.70 0.54 -9.88
C ILE A 516 32.85 0.61 -8.88
N SER A 517 32.61 1.15 -7.69
CA SER A 517 33.63 1.33 -6.65
C SER A 517 33.33 0.49 -5.42
N ASN A 518 34.38 -0.01 -4.79
CA ASN A 518 34.30 -0.74 -3.54
C ASN A 518 34.82 0.12 -2.39
N SER A 519 33.93 0.60 -1.53
CA SER A 519 34.32 1.38 -0.35
C SER A 519 34.52 0.51 0.90
N GLY A 520 34.25 -0.79 0.81
CA GLY A 520 34.34 -1.77 1.89
C GLY A 520 35.75 -2.33 2.09
N GLU A 521 35.87 -3.28 3.01
CA GLU A 521 37.12 -3.95 3.42
C GLU A 521 37.28 -5.38 2.85
N LEU A 522 36.25 -5.97 2.23
CA LEU A 522 36.36 -7.21 1.43
C LEU A 522 36.31 -6.94 -0.08
N GLU A 523 36.79 -7.89 -0.88
CA GLU A 523 36.64 -7.85 -2.34
C GLU A 523 35.15 -7.87 -2.72
N LEU A 524 34.74 -6.86 -3.50
CA LEU A 524 33.41 -6.76 -4.09
C LEU A 524 33.35 -7.62 -5.34
N ASN A 525 32.35 -8.48 -5.47
CA ASN A 525 32.04 -9.26 -6.66
C ASN A 525 30.68 -8.82 -7.20
N TYR A 526 30.58 -8.57 -8.49
CA TYR A 526 29.34 -8.10 -9.10
C TYR A 526 29.04 -8.75 -10.46
N ASN A 527 27.77 -8.76 -10.84
CA ASN A 527 27.25 -9.17 -12.15
C ASN A 527 26.24 -8.14 -12.68
N ILE A 528 26.26 -7.87 -13.98
CA ILE A 528 25.46 -6.85 -14.67
C ILE A 528 24.59 -7.51 -15.73
N GLU A 529 23.30 -7.22 -15.67
CA GLU A 529 22.28 -7.60 -16.65
C GLU A 529 21.69 -6.33 -17.27
N THR A 530 21.28 -6.41 -18.54
CA THR A 530 20.65 -5.30 -19.24
C THR A 530 19.33 -5.74 -19.85
N GLU A 531 18.28 -4.96 -19.66
CA GLU A 531 16.96 -5.19 -20.23
C GLU A 531 16.55 -3.98 -21.08
N VAL A 532 15.81 -4.22 -22.16
CA VAL A 532 15.28 -3.15 -23.03
C VAL A 532 13.79 -3.34 -23.24
N TYR A 533 13.08 -2.23 -23.29
CA TYR A 533 11.64 -2.14 -23.47
C TYR A 533 11.34 -1.19 -24.63
N ALA A 534 10.35 -1.54 -25.44
CA ALA A 534 9.79 -0.63 -26.43
C ALA A 534 8.33 -0.91 -26.68
N PHE A 535 7.60 0.16 -26.97
CA PHE A 535 6.17 0.10 -27.11
C PHE A 535 5.72 0.84 -28.38
N GLU A 536 4.72 0.29 -29.08
CA GLU A 536 3.96 1.00 -30.12
C GLU A 536 2.83 1.73 -29.44
N GLU A 537 2.72 3.05 -29.64
CA GLU A 537 1.67 3.86 -29.03
C GLU A 537 0.60 4.26 -30.06
N PHE A 538 -0.67 4.02 -29.72
CA PHE A 538 -1.83 4.35 -30.53
C PHE A 538 -2.75 5.31 -29.77
N ASN A 539 -2.98 6.48 -30.35
CA ASN A 539 -3.71 7.57 -29.70
C ASN A 539 -5.16 7.66 -30.18
N TYR A 540 -6.10 7.71 -29.23
CA TYR A 540 -7.52 7.90 -29.48
C TYR A 540 -8.03 9.08 -28.67
N THR A 541 -8.74 9.97 -29.33
CA THR A 541 -9.52 11.01 -28.65
C THR A 541 -10.93 10.50 -28.45
N ILE A 542 -11.38 10.55 -27.19
CA ILE A 542 -12.74 10.17 -26.80
C ILE A 542 -13.58 11.44 -26.70
N SER A 543 -14.86 11.34 -27.07
CA SER A 543 -15.76 12.47 -26.93
C SER A 543 -15.96 12.82 -25.46
N ASN A 544 -16.13 14.11 -25.18
CA ASN A 544 -16.42 14.57 -23.82
C ASN A 544 -17.64 13.81 -23.27
N SER A 545 -17.58 13.43 -22.01
CA SER A 545 -18.71 12.81 -21.34
C SER A 545 -19.93 13.76 -21.36
N PRO A 546 -21.15 13.22 -21.22
CA PRO A 546 -22.36 14.02 -21.09
C PRO A 546 -22.21 15.13 -20.04
N ALA A 547 -22.86 16.27 -20.28
CA ALA A 547 -22.80 17.38 -19.35
C ALA A 547 -23.38 16.97 -17.98
N PRO A 548 -22.86 17.50 -16.86
CA PRO A 548 -23.33 17.23 -15.49
C PRO A 548 -24.87 17.19 -15.37
N SER A 549 -25.55 18.18 -15.97
CA SER A 549 -27.02 18.29 -15.99
C SER A 549 -27.82 17.19 -16.74
N SER A 550 -27.16 16.19 -17.33
CA SER A 550 -27.78 15.12 -18.14
C SER A 550 -28.04 13.86 -17.31
N TYR A 551 -29.01 13.92 -16.39
CA TYR A 551 -29.40 12.86 -15.45
C TYR A 551 -29.72 11.48 -16.05
N SER A 552 -29.98 11.37 -17.35
CA SER A 552 -30.21 10.06 -17.98
C SER A 552 -28.91 9.27 -18.19
N SER A 553 -27.79 9.98 -18.39
CA SER A 553 -26.54 9.39 -18.93
C SER A 553 -25.36 9.44 -17.96
N ASN A 554 -25.60 9.94 -16.75
CA ASN A 554 -24.69 9.94 -15.60
C ASN A 554 -25.28 9.06 -14.49
N THR A 555 -25.82 7.88 -14.81
CA THR A 555 -26.39 6.98 -13.79
C THR A 555 -25.86 5.57 -13.94
N LEU A 556 -25.78 4.88 -12.80
CA LEU A 556 -25.34 3.49 -12.57
C LEU A 556 -25.96 2.40 -13.49
N ASN A 557 -26.88 2.77 -14.39
CA ASN A 557 -27.68 1.85 -15.21
C ASN A 557 -27.44 1.97 -16.73
N GLU A 558 -26.66 2.95 -17.20
CA GLU A 558 -26.31 3.11 -18.62
C GLU A 558 -24.81 2.86 -18.83
N ASN A 559 -24.38 1.59 -18.89
CA ASN A 559 -22.98 1.25 -19.18
C ASN A 559 -22.57 1.83 -20.56
N GLY A 560 -21.46 2.59 -20.59
CA GLY A 560 -20.78 3.05 -21.80
C GLY A 560 -21.43 4.27 -22.47
N TRP A 561 -21.16 5.48 -21.97
CA TRP A 561 -21.62 6.71 -22.66
C TRP A 561 -21.06 6.77 -24.09
N GLU A 562 -19.88 6.19 -24.29
CA GLU A 562 -19.24 6.02 -25.58
C GLU A 562 -18.70 4.60 -25.73
N GLU A 563 -18.98 4.02 -26.89
CA GLU A 563 -18.34 2.83 -27.40
C GLU A 563 -17.49 3.23 -28.61
N PHE A 564 -16.22 2.87 -28.60
CA PHE A 564 -15.30 3.16 -29.69
C PHE A 564 -14.56 1.89 -30.10
N THR A 565 -14.26 1.79 -31.40
CA THR A 565 -13.58 0.62 -31.95
C THR A 565 -12.11 0.93 -32.15
N VAL A 566 -11.25 0.13 -31.53
CA VAL A 566 -9.81 0.11 -31.76
C VAL A 566 -9.54 -0.93 -32.86
N SER A 567 -8.92 -0.50 -33.97
CA SER A 567 -8.69 -1.31 -35.16
C SER A 567 -7.35 -2.06 -35.15
N GLU A 568 -6.50 -1.70 -34.20
CA GLU A 568 -5.15 -2.13 -34.01
C GLU A 568 -5.14 -3.51 -33.38
N THR A 569 -4.19 -4.35 -33.78
CA THR A 569 -4.13 -5.76 -33.39
C THR A 569 -2.86 -6.04 -32.59
N GLY A 570 -2.98 -6.81 -31.52
CA GLY A 570 -1.85 -7.19 -30.66
C GLY A 570 -2.28 -7.32 -29.21
N GLU A 571 -1.32 -7.72 -28.39
CA GLU A 571 -1.46 -7.75 -26.93
C GLU A 571 -1.09 -6.38 -26.35
N LEU A 572 -1.93 -5.91 -25.45
CA LEU A 572 -1.76 -4.67 -24.74
C LEU A 572 -0.61 -4.80 -23.74
N SER A 573 0.21 -3.76 -23.63
CA SER A 573 1.14 -3.60 -22.52
C SER A 573 0.52 -2.67 -21.49
N THR A 574 0.27 -1.42 -21.86
CA THR A 574 -0.33 -0.41 -20.96
C THR A 574 -1.29 0.51 -21.71
N VAL A 575 -2.16 1.23 -21.00
CA VAL A 575 -3.00 2.31 -21.54
C VAL A 575 -2.77 3.57 -20.72
N LEU A 576 -2.28 4.63 -21.34
CA LEU A 576 -2.21 5.95 -20.72
C LEU A 576 -3.52 6.70 -20.98
N VAL A 577 -4.19 7.16 -19.93
CA VAL A 577 -5.43 7.93 -20.02
C VAL A 577 -5.19 9.35 -19.53
N GLU A 578 -5.28 10.33 -20.42
CA GLU A 578 -5.23 11.75 -20.08
C GLU A 578 -6.63 12.34 -20.18
N TYR A 579 -7.07 13.13 -19.19
CA TYR A 579 -8.38 13.76 -19.20
C TYR A 579 -8.46 14.95 -18.24
N ASN A 580 -9.44 15.82 -18.48
CA ASN A 580 -9.85 16.84 -17.54
C ASN A 580 -11.12 16.37 -16.83
N TRP A 581 -11.06 16.31 -15.50
CA TRP A 581 -12.20 15.98 -14.66
C TRP A 581 -12.79 17.24 -14.03
N SER A 582 -14.12 17.33 -14.03
CA SER A 582 -14.89 18.31 -13.29
C SER A 582 -15.85 17.57 -12.38
N THR A 583 -15.89 18.00 -11.12
CA THR A 583 -16.78 17.45 -10.09
C THR A 583 -17.37 18.58 -9.26
N ASP A 584 -18.52 18.34 -8.65
CA ASP A 584 -19.13 19.28 -7.71
C ASP A 584 -18.57 19.09 -6.27
N ASN A 585 -19.36 19.38 -5.23
CA ASN A 585 -18.89 19.31 -3.84
C ASN A 585 -18.74 17.88 -3.29
N TYR A 586 -19.04 16.84 -4.08
CA TYR A 586 -19.03 15.44 -3.64
C TYR A 586 -18.15 14.54 -4.54
N PRO A 587 -16.84 14.79 -4.64
CA PRO A 587 -15.93 14.02 -5.53
C PRO A 587 -15.99 12.50 -5.33
N ALA A 588 -16.22 12.05 -4.10
CA ALA A 588 -16.27 10.63 -3.70
C ALA A 588 -17.38 9.81 -4.38
N GLU A 589 -18.40 10.44 -4.94
CA GLU A 589 -19.51 9.73 -5.60
C GLU A 589 -19.25 9.41 -7.09
N GLY A 590 -18.19 9.99 -7.66
CA GLY A 590 -17.85 9.87 -9.07
C GLY A 590 -16.70 8.90 -9.32
N SER A 591 -16.89 8.00 -10.29
CA SER A 591 -15.83 7.13 -10.81
C SER A 591 -15.84 7.09 -12.33
N PHE A 592 -14.67 6.84 -12.90
CA PHE A 592 -14.38 6.86 -14.32
C PHE A 592 -13.86 5.49 -14.74
N HIS A 593 -14.47 4.87 -15.74
CA HIS A 593 -14.29 3.45 -16.06
C HIS A 593 -13.94 3.22 -17.52
N LEU A 594 -13.16 2.18 -17.76
CA LEU A 594 -12.79 1.65 -19.08
C LEU A 594 -13.05 0.15 -19.12
N GLN A 595 -13.64 -0.35 -20.20
CA GLN A 595 -13.84 -1.78 -20.43
C GLN A 595 -13.20 -2.21 -21.74
N THR A 596 -12.42 -3.28 -21.67
CA THR A 596 -11.79 -3.96 -22.79
C THR A 596 -12.82 -4.66 -23.70
N PRO A 597 -12.47 -4.98 -24.96
CA PRO A 597 -13.33 -5.75 -25.86
C PRO A 597 -13.73 -7.13 -25.34
N GLN A 598 -12.94 -7.70 -24.42
CA GLN A 598 -13.18 -9.00 -23.80
C GLN A 598 -14.07 -8.90 -22.56
N GLY A 599 -14.44 -7.69 -22.13
CA GLY A 599 -15.32 -7.44 -21.00
C GLY A 599 -14.60 -7.25 -19.66
N ASN A 600 -13.26 -7.21 -19.63
CA ASN A 600 -12.51 -6.80 -18.45
C ASN A 600 -12.71 -5.31 -18.22
N GLU A 601 -13.05 -4.93 -17.00
CA GLU A 601 -13.33 -3.57 -16.59
C GLU A 601 -12.23 -3.05 -15.66
N VAL A 602 -11.84 -1.79 -15.86
CA VAL A 602 -10.83 -1.09 -15.08
C VAL A 602 -11.39 0.27 -14.70
N ILE A 603 -11.22 0.61 -13.43
CA ILE A 603 -11.51 1.94 -12.92
C ILE A 603 -10.31 2.82 -13.27
N ILE A 604 -10.49 3.75 -14.20
CA ILE A 604 -9.49 4.78 -14.53
C ILE A 604 -9.25 5.66 -13.30
N ALA A 605 -10.32 6.07 -12.61
CA ALA A 605 -10.21 6.78 -11.35
C ALA A 605 -11.51 6.75 -10.55
N SER A 606 -11.43 7.00 -9.25
CA SER A 606 -12.59 7.14 -8.36
C SER A 606 -12.32 8.23 -7.35
N GLY A 607 -13.33 9.03 -7.01
CA GLY A 607 -13.20 10.03 -5.95
C GLY A 607 -12.41 11.29 -6.32
N GLN A 608 -12.21 11.57 -7.62
CA GLN A 608 -11.31 12.64 -8.05
C GLN A 608 -11.89 14.04 -7.88
N THR A 609 -11.03 14.97 -7.48
CA THR A 609 -11.30 16.41 -7.47
C THR A 609 -11.28 17.01 -8.89
N THR A 610 -11.68 18.27 -9.04
CA THR A 610 -11.62 18.93 -10.37
C THR A 610 -10.17 19.19 -10.75
N GLY A 611 -9.72 18.70 -11.91
CA GLY A 611 -8.32 18.77 -12.31
C GLY A 611 -8.03 18.18 -13.69
N SER A 612 -6.75 18.19 -14.06
CA SER A 612 -6.23 17.45 -15.23
C SER A 612 -5.43 16.27 -14.71
N TYR A 613 -5.68 15.10 -15.29
CA TYR A 613 -5.15 13.82 -14.81
C TYR A 613 -4.49 13.05 -15.96
N GLU A 614 -3.47 12.29 -15.60
CA GLU A 614 -2.80 11.30 -16.44
C GLU A 614 -2.72 10.01 -15.61
N VAL A 615 -3.25 8.90 -16.13
CA VAL A 615 -3.32 7.61 -15.44
C VAL A 615 -2.76 6.51 -16.34
N LEU A 616 -1.79 5.74 -15.85
CA LEU A 616 -1.27 4.57 -16.55
C LEU A 616 -1.99 3.30 -16.07
N ILE A 617 -2.56 2.54 -17.00
CA ILE A 617 -3.24 1.27 -16.76
C ILE A 617 -2.35 0.15 -17.30
N ASP A 618 -1.77 -0.68 -16.44
CA ASP A 618 -0.89 -1.80 -16.79
C ASP A 618 -1.49 -3.18 -16.43
N ASN A 619 -2.49 -3.24 -15.56
CA ASN A 619 -3.22 -4.46 -15.17
C ASN A 619 -4.05 -5.11 -16.30
N LEU A 620 -4.01 -4.55 -17.51
CA LEU A 620 -4.58 -5.12 -18.73
C LEU A 620 -3.51 -5.74 -19.63
N GLU A 621 -2.27 -5.88 -19.16
CA GLU A 621 -1.18 -6.50 -19.92
C GLU A 621 -1.61 -7.90 -20.44
N GLY A 622 -1.30 -8.15 -21.71
CA GLY A 622 -1.64 -9.39 -22.41
C GLY A 622 -3.07 -9.45 -22.98
N THR A 623 -3.94 -8.47 -22.69
CA THR A 623 -5.28 -8.41 -23.30
C THR A 623 -5.23 -7.99 -24.77
N GLU A 624 -6.16 -8.48 -25.60
CA GLU A 624 -6.16 -8.15 -27.02
C GLU A 624 -6.72 -6.73 -27.24
N ILE A 625 -5.92 -5.87 -27.87
CA ILE A 625 -6.21 -4.44 -28.11
C ILE A 625 -7.42 -4.26 -29.04
N ASN A 626 -7.59 -5.18 -30.00
CA ASN A 626 -8.57 -5.06 -31.07
C ASN A 626 -10.01 -5.25 -30.57
N GLY A 627 -10.89 -4.31 -30.92
CA GLY A 627 -12.33 -4.48 -30.73
C GLY A 627 -13.00 -3.26 -30.14
N ASN A 628 -14.18 -3.49 -29.56
CA ASN A 628 -15.02 -2.42 -29.03
C ASN A 628 -14.69 -2.17 -27.56
N TRP A 629 -14.15 -1.01 -27.28
CA TRP A 629 -13.92 -0.52 -25.93
C TRP A 629 -15.12 0.30 -25.46
N LYS A 630 -15.38 0.26 -24.16
CA LYS A 630 -16.41 1.10 -23.54
C LYS A 630 -15.80 2.00 -22.49
N ILE A 631 -16.32 3.21 -22.38
CA ILE A 631 -15.88 4.18 -21.41
C ILE A 631 -17.10 4.88 -20.79
N TRP A 632 -17.15 4.97 -19.46
CA TRP A 632 -18.29 5.55 -18.75
C TRP A 632 -17.93 6.23 -17.43
N ILE A 633 -18.82 7.11 -16.97
CA ILE A 633 -18.78 7.69 -15.62
C ILE A 633 -19.87 7.00 -14.82
N GLU A 634 -19.55 6.60 -13.59
CA GLU A 634 -20.54 6.25 -12.60
C GLU A 634 -20.63 7.36 -11.57
N ASP A 635 -21.86 7.77 -11.30
CA ASP A 635 -22.24 8.69 -10.25
C ASP A 635 -23.16 7.90 -9.30
N ALA A 636 -22.70 7.71 -8.06
CA ALA A 636 -23.37 6.86 -7.08
C ALA A 636 -24.75 7.40 -6.67
N TYR A 637 -24.98 8.72 -6.75
CA TYR A 637 -26.25 9.35 -6.40
C TYR A 637 -27.08 9.75 -7.63
N GLY A 638 -26.46 9.76 -8.81
CA GLY A 638 -27.10 10.03 -10.10
C GLY A 638 -27.68 11.44 -10.19
N ASP A 639 -27.11 12.39 -9.45
CA ASP A 639 -27.51 13.79 -9.44
C ASP A 639 -26.71 14.64 -10.45
N GLY A 640 -25.76 14.01 -11.13
CA GLY A 640 -25.06 14.56 -12.28
C GLY A 640 -23.92 15.49 -11.88
N GLY A 641 -23.13 15.12 -10.87
CA GLY A 641 -22.03 15.94 -10.35
C GLY A 641 -20.76 15.96 -11.20
N HIS A 642 -20.56 15.01 -12.12
CA HIS A 642 -19.26 14.76 -12.76
C HIS A 642 -19.22 14.91 -14.27
N GLN A 643 -18.05 15.29 -14.79
CA GLN A 643 -17.76 15.36 -16.22
C GLN A 643 -16.30 15.10 -16.53
N ALA A 644 -16.03 14.26 -17.53
CA ALA A 644 -14.72 14.08 -18.15
C ALA A 644 -14.67 14.78 -19.51
N THR A 645 -13.64 15.57 -19.76
CA THR A 645 -13.42 16.28 -21.03
C THR A 645 -11.99 16.15 -21.50
N ASN A 646 -11.72 16.43 -22.78
CA ASN A 646 -10.38 16.32 -23.39
C ASN A 646 -9.72 14.96 -23.14
N ILE A 647 -10.51 13.89 -23.30
CA ILE A 647 -10.09 12.54 -22.99
C ILE A 647 -9.23 11.99 -24.13
N SER A 648 -8.03 11.52 -23.79
CA SER A 648 -7.03 10.94 -24.68
C SER A 648 -6.61 9.60 -24.11
N LEU A 649 -6.70 8.54 -24.92
CA LEU A 649 -6.26 7.19 -24.60
C LEU A 649 -5.05 6.85 -25.49
N LYS A 650 -3.91 6.54 -24.87
CA LYS A 650 -2.72 6.06 -25.56
C LYS A 650 -2.49 4.59 -25.23
N PHE A 651 -2.88 3.71 -26.15
CA PHE A 651 -2.67 2.28 -26.00
C PHE A 651 -1.23 1.95 -26.38
N ARG A 652 -0.51 1.27 -25.49
CA ARG A 652 0.86 0.82 -25.70
C ARG A 652 0.90 -0.68 -25.89
N LYS A 653 1.63 -1.12 -26.90
CA LYS A 653 1.86 -2.53 -27.21
C LYS A 653 3.34 -2.83 -27.14
N ASN A 654 3.75 -3.89 -26.44
CA ASN A 654 5.13 -4.37 -26.46
C ASN A 654 5.58 -4.67 -27.90
N ILE A 655 6.68 -4.08 -28.33
CA ILE A 655 7.34 -4.41 -29.60
C ILE A 655 8.65 -5.10 -29.29
N GLU A 656 8.90 -6.19 -29.99
CA GLU A 656 10.22 -6.79 -30.05
C GLU A 656 11.19 -5.81 -30.73
N ILE A 657 12.10 -5.22 -29.95
CA ILE A 657 13.12 -4.31 -30.45
C ILE A 657 14.49 -4.97 -30.52
N PRO A 658 15.37 -4.49 -31.43
CA PRO A 658 16.79 -4.81 -31.36
C PRO A 658 17.34 -4.46 -29.98
N ASN A 659 18.16 -5.34 -29.41
CA ASN A 659 18.85 -5.04 -28.17
C ASN A 659 19.84 -3.88 -28.41
N TRP A 660 19.48 -2.70 -27.95
CA TRP A 660 20.26 -1.46 -28.13
C TRP A 660 21.09 -1.10 -26.90
N LEU A 661 20.89 -1.80 -25.77
CA LEU A 661 21.61 -1.58 -24.51
C LEU A 661 22.50 -2.79 -24.21
N SER A 662 23.76 -2.55 -23.94
CA SER A 662 24.68 -3.61 -23.51
C SER A 662 25.82 -3.04 -22.67
N VAL A 663 26.54 -3.91 -21.96
CA VAL A 663 27.79 -3.56 -21.26
C VAL A 663 28.92 -4.42 -21.81
N ASP A 664 30.14 -3.89 -21.85
CA ASP A 664 31.30 -4.61 -22.38
C ASP A 664 31.80 -5.74 -21.48
N ASN A 665 31.57 -5.64 -20.17
CA ASN A 665 31.84 -6.68 -19.18
C ASN A 665 30.66 -6.82 -18.20
N ASN A 666 30.03 -7.98 -18.22
CA ASN A 666 28.85 -8.28 -17.41
C ASN A 666 29.17 -8.78 -16.00
N SER A 667 30.44 -8.87 -15.60
CA SER A 667 30.80 -9.27 -14.24
C SER A 667 32.22 -8.82 -13.91
N GLY A 668 32.52 -8.63 -12.63
CA GLY A 668 33.87 -8.31 -12.20
C GLY A 668 34.07 -8.44 -10.69
N SER A 669 35.31 -8.19 -10.26
CA SER A 669 35.64 -7.99 -8.86
C SER A 669 36.39 -6.68 -8.66
N VAL A 670 36.20 -6.04 -7.50
CA VAL A 670 36.82 -4.76 -7.13
C VAL A 670 37.41 -4.91 -5.74
N GLU A 671 38.73 -4.76 -5.65
CA GLU A 671 39.46 -4.79 -4.37
C GLU A 671 39.04 -3.61 -3.47
N PRO A 672 39.17 -3.74 -2.13
CA PRO A 672 38.91 -2.67 -1.18
C PRO A 672 39.56 -1.33 -1.57
N GLY A 673 38.76 -0.25 -1.54
CA GLY A 673 39.19 1.12 -1.87
C GLY A 673 39.53 1.36 -3.34
N SER A 674 39.21 0.41 -4.22
CA SER A 674 39.45 0.51 -5.66
C SER A 674 38.13 0.69 -6.43
N SER A 675 38.25 0.94 -7.74
CA SER A 675 37.12 0.99 -8.65
C SER A 675 37.42 0.26 -9.95
N ASN A 676 36.37 -0.21 -10.61
CA ASN A 676 36.41 -0.74 -11.96
C ASN A 676 35.45 0.04 -12.85
N THR A 677 35.82 0.28 -14.10
CA THR A 677 34.97 0.98 -15.07
C THR A 677 34.58 0.01 -16.17
N VAL A 678 33.28 -0.14 -16.39
CA VAL A 678 32.70 -0.83 -17.54
C VAL A 678 32.15 0.19 -18.53
N ASN A 679 32.06 -0.17 -19.81
CA ASN A 679 31.48 0.70 -20.83
C ASN A 679 30.07 0.24 -21.16
N VAL A 680 29.09 1.11 -20.92
CA VAL A 680 27.70 0.94 -21.34
C VAL A 680 27.59 1.38 -22.80
N SER A 681 27.16 0.48 -23.67
CA SER A 681 27.01 0.71 -25.11
C SER A 681 25.55 0.95 -25.48
N PHE A 682 25.31 2.02 -26.26
CA PHE A 682 24.01 2.37 -26.81
C PHE A 682 24.05 2.24 -28.34
N ASP A 683 23.42 1.21 -28.89
CA ASP A 683 23.43 0.88 -30.33
C ASP A 683 22.12 1.29 -31.01
N SER A 684 22.16 2.34 -31.82
CA SER A 684 21.02 2.83 -32.60
C SER A 684 20.99 2.34 -34.06
N ASN A 685 21.82 1.37 -34.48
CA ASN A 685 21.94 0.88 -35.87
C ASN A 685 20.70 0.21 -36.47
N ASN A 686 19.69 -0.09 -35.66
CA ASN A 686 18.44 -0.66 -36.14
C ASN A 686 17.23 -0.05 -35.43
N LEU A 687 17.44 1.07 -34.74
CA LEU A 687 16.38 1.78 -34.06
C LEU A 687 15.78 2.81 -35.03
N THR A 688 14.46 2.79 -35.16
CA THR A 688 13.71 3.87 -35.80
C THR A 688 13.76 5.13 -34.93
N GLN A 689 13.43 6.29 -35.50
CA GLN A 689 13.26 7.51 -34.71
C GLN A 689 12.22 7.27 -33.61
N GLY A 690 12.56 7.59 -32.37
CA GLY A 690 11.71 7.35 -31.21
C GLY A 690 12.50 7.31 -29.90
N THR A 691 11.76 7.17 -28.81
CA THR A 691 12.30 6.99 -27.46
C THR A 691 12.28 5.52 -27.11
N TYR A 692 13.38 5.03 -26.55
CA TYR A 692 13.55 3.65 -26.10
C TYR A 692 13.96 3.66 -24.63
N GLU A 693 13.47 2.67 -23.88
CA GLU A 693 13.70 2.56 -22.44
C GLU A 693 14.38 1.23 -22.11
N GLY A 694 15.22 1.21 -21.09
CA GLY A 694 15.94 0.02 -20.66
C GLY A 694 16.42 0.16 -19.22
N MET A 695 17.01 -0.92 -18.71
CA MET A 695 17.50 -1.01 -17.34
C MET A 695 18.86 -1.71 -17.34
N ILE A 696 19.78 -1.21 -16.51
CA ILE A 696 21.00 -1.92 -16.13
C ILE A 696 20.82 -2.39 -14.70
N LYS A 697 20.86 -3.70 -14.47
CA LYS A 697 20.75 -4.32 -13.15
C LYS A 697 22.11 -4.85 -12.71
N ILE A 698 22.63 -4.34 -11.61
CA ILE A 698 23.86 -4.82 -10.98
C ILE A 698 23.48 -5.64 -9.76
N THR A 699 24.03 -6.84 -9.64
CA THR A 699 23.90 -7.73 -8.48
C THR A 699 25.28 -7.88 -7.85
N SER A 700 25.40 -7.85 -6.52
CA SER A 700 26.69 -7.90 -5.84
C SER A 700 26.67 -8.70 -4.53
N ASN A 701 27.85 -8.90 -3.94
CA ASN A 701 28.02 -9.47 -2.59
C ASN A 701 28.08 -8.42 -1.48
N ASP A 702 27.68 -7.18 -1.76
CA ASP A 702 27.34 -6.20 -0.73
C ASP A 702 26.06 -6.65 -0.04
N ASN A 703 26.11 -6.85 1.27
CA ASN A 703 24.96 -7.32 2.06
C ASN A 703 23.89 -6.23 2.23
N ASP A 704 24.31 -4.96 2.26
CA ASP A 704 23.42 -3.82 2.44
C ASP A 704 22.77 -3.43 1.10
N THR A 705 23.55 -3.47 0.02
CA THR A 705 23.10 -3.10 -1.34
C THR A 705 23.34 -4.25 -2.35
N PRO A 706 22.61 -5.37 -2.23
CA PRO A 706 22.83 -6.53 -3.09
C PRO A 706 22.42 -6.30 -4.54
N ILE A 707 21.54 -5.33 -4.82
CA ILE A 707 21.03 -5.00 -6.16
C ILE A 707 21.01 -3.48 -6.37
N ILE A 708 21.51 -3.01 -7.52
CA ILE A 708 21.37 -1.62 -8.01
C ILE A 708 20.71 -1.66 -9.39
N ASN A 709 19.62 -0.90 -9.58
CA ASN A 709 18.96 -0.73 -10.87
C ASN A 709 19.22 0.69 -11.40
N ILE A 710 19.74 0.81 -12.62
CA ILE A 710 20.03 2.08 -13.28
C ILE A 710 19.12 2.18 -14.52
N PRO A 711 18.06 3.01 -14.51
CA PRO A 711 17.21 3.23 -15.67
C PRO A 711 17.97 3.93 -16.81
N VAL A 712 17.61 3.58 -18.05
CA VAL A 712 18.23 4.08 -19.27
C VAL A 712 17.16 4.55 -20.25
N THR A 713 17.27 5.79 -20.72
CA THR A 713 16.46 6.32 -21.82
C THR A 713 17.35 6.68 -23.01
N LEU A 714 17.01 6.17 -24.20
CA LEU A 714 17.65 6.49 -25.46
C LEU A 714 16.66 7.19 -26.41
N GLU A 715 16.96 8.43 -26.79
CA GLU A 715 16.26 9.14 -27.85
C GLU A 715 17.02 8.99 -29.17
N SER A 716 16.41 8.32 -30.15
CA SER A 716 16.99 8.18 -31.50
C SER A 716 16.46 9.28 -32.43
N ASN A 717 17.34 10.22 -32.81
CA ASN A 717 17.06 11.33 -33.70
C ASN A 717 17.40 10.99 -35.16
N GLY A 718 16.39 10.99 -36.03
CA GLY A 718 16.61 10.81 -37.47
C GLY A 718 16.92 12.15 -38.16
N THR A 719 18.01 12.22 -38.93
CA THR A 719 18.05 13.11 -40.10
C THR A 719 17.28 12.40 -41.21
N VAL A 720 16.23 13.04 -41.75
CA VAL A 720 15.39 12.46 -42.80
C VAL A 720 16.21 12.20 -44.08
N GLY A 721 16.75 11.00 -44.20
CA GLY A 721 17.16 10.40 -45.46
C GLY A 721 15.93 9.88 -46.17
N ILE A 722 15.29 10.72 -46.98
CA ILE A 722 14.19 10.31 -47.84
C ILE A 722 14.73 9.37 -48.92
N ASP A 723 14.53 8.07 -48.74
CA ASP A 723 14.43 7.10 -49.84
C ASP A 723 13.15 6.26 -49.68
N GLU A 724 12.12 6.74 -50.40
CA GLU A 724 11.01 6.02 -51.04
C GLU A 724 9.94 5.29 -50.18
N ILE A 725 9.01 6.07 -49.60
CA ILE A 725 7.61 5.62 -49.48
C ILE A 725 6.97 5.72 -50.88
N THR A 726 7.31 4.80 -51.77
CA THR A 726 6.70 4.76 -53.10
C THR A 726 5.32 4.10 -53.01
N PRO A 727 4.21 4.85 -53.22
CA PRO A 727 2.87 4.31 -53.05
C PRO A 727 2.63 3.18 -54.05
N LYS A 728 2.14 2.02 -53.60
CA LYS A 728 1.99 0.84 -54.47
C LYS A 728 0.85 0.96 -55.49
N ASN A 729 -0.09 1.89 -55.29
CA ASN A 729 -1.28 2.06 -56.11
C ASN A 729 -1.53 3.52 -56.50
N VAL A 730 -2.27 3.72 -57.59
CA VAL A 730 -2.86 5.03 -57.90
C VAL A 730 -4.08 5.26 -57.00
N ALA A 731 -4.08 6.33 -56.20
CA ALA A 731 -5.19 6.71 -55.33
C ALA A 731 -5.47 8.22 -55.39
N LEU A 732 -6.74 8.61 -55.25
CA LEU A 732 -7.16 10.00 -55.07
C LEU A 732 -7.43 10.18 -53.57
N LEU A 733 -6.66 11.06 -52.93
CA LEU A 733 -6.59 11.20 -51.46
C LEU A 733 -7.45 12.37 -50.95
N GLY A 734 -8.41 12.81 -51.77
CA GLY A 734 -9.27 13.93 -51.45
C GLY A 734 -8.63 15.30 -51.68
N ASN A 735 -9.35 16.33 -51.26
CA ASN A 735 -8.91 17.72 -51.30
C ASN A 735 -9.06 18.37 -49.93
N TYR A 736 -8.10 19.20 -49.53
CA TYR A 736 -8.14 19.94 -48.27
C TYR A 736 -7.71 21.41 -48.47
N PRO A 737 -8.43 22.38 -47.88
CA PRO A 737 -9.69 22.22 -47.13
C PRO A 737 -10.89 21.78 -48.03
N ASN A 738 -11.94 21.21 -47.43
CA ASN A 738 -13.23 20.91 -48.07
C ASN A 738 -14.36 20.95 -47.01
N PRO A 739 -15.25 21.96 -46.95
CA PRO A 739 -15.43 23.03 -47.93
C PRO A 739 -14.23 23.98 -48.04
N PHE A 740 -14.03 24.62 -49.20
CA PHE A 740 -12.88 25.51 -49.46
C PHE A 740 -13.29 26.91 -49.92
N ASN A 741 -12.43 27.91 -49.68
CA ASN A 741 -12.65 29.31 -50.07
C ASN A 741 -11.33 30.08 -50.34
N PRO A 742 -11.08 30.56 -51.58
CA PRO A 742 -11.46 29.92 -52.82
C PRO A 742 -10.46 28.82 -53.22
N GLU A 743 -9.41 28.53 -52.42
CA GLU A 743 -8.37 27.56 -52.77
C GLU A 743 -8.48 26.24 -51.99
N THR A 744 -8.20 25.12 -52.68
CA THR A 744 -8.03 23.79 -52.07
C THR A 744 -6.85 23.07 -52.71
N THR A 745 -6.26 22.11 -52.00
CA THR A 745 -5.19 21.25 -52.54
C THR A 745 -5.73 19.85 -52.75
N ILE A 746 -5.71 19.36 -53.98
CA ILE A 746 -6.09 18.00 -54.35
C ILE A 746 -4.87 17.09 -54.23
N ASN A 747 -4.95 16.07 -53.39
CA ASN A 747 -3.86 15.13 -53.13
C ASN A 747 -4.13 13.80 -53.83
N PHE A 748 -3.11 13.20 -54.44
CA PHE A 748 -3.20 11.89 -55.06
C PHE A 748 -1.85 11.18 -55.04
N SER A 749 -1.86 9.86 -55.18
CA SER A 749 -0.66 9.06 -55.31
C SER A 749 -0.63 8.34 -56.65
N ILE A 750 0.57 8.17 -57.22
CA ILE A 750 0.80 7.32 -58.39
C ILE A 750 2.00 6.40 -58.14
N SER A 751 1.84 5.12 -58.49
CA SER A 751 2.85 4.11 -58.18
C SER A 751 4.03 4.07 -59.13
N LYS A 752 3.91 4.74 -60.29
CA LYS A 752 4.96 4.90 -61.30
C LYS A 752 4.75 6.25 -61.98
N ALA A 753 5.82 6.83 -62.53
CA ALA A 753 5.73 8.06 -63.29
C ALA A 753 4.77 7.90 -64.49
N ALA A 754 3.79 8.79 -64.60
CA ALA A 754 2.71 8.69 -65.57
C ALA A 754 2.12 10.07 -65.91
N ASN A 755 1.47 10.17 -67.07
CA ASN A 755 0.67 11.34 -67.40
C ASN A 755 -0.62 11.32 -66.58
N VAL A 756 -0.87 12.40 -65.84
CA VAL A 756 -2.05 12.59 -64.99
C VAL A 756 -2.93 13.66 -65.61
N GLU A 757 -4.19 13.31 -65.86
CA GLU A 757 -5.25 14.21 -66.29
C GLU A 757 -6.17 14.48 -65.08
N LEU A 758 -6.21 15.71 -64.58
CA LEU A 758 -7.04 16.14 -63.45
C LEU A 758 -8.00 17.25 -63.92
N THR A 759 -9.29 16.95 -63.89
CA THR A 759 -10.33 17.78 -64.50
C THR A 759 -11.50 18.00 -63.54
N VAL A 760 -12.03 19.22 -63.48
CA VAL A 760 -13.16 19.65 -62.64
C VAL A 760 -14.42 19.83 -63.48
N TYR A 761 -15.54 19.38 -62.94
CA TYR A 761 -16.88 19.43 -63.50
C TYR A 761 -17.84 20.12 -62.53
N ASN A 762 -18.82 20.84 -63.07
CA ASN A 762 -19.93 21.38 -62.28
C ASN A 762 -20.98 20.29 -61.97
N SER A 763 -22.01 20.65 -61.21
CA SER A 763 -23.10 19.73 -60.84
C SER A 763 -23.94 19.23 -62.03
N ASN A 764 -23.87 19.87 -63.20
CA ASN A 764 -24.51 19.41 -64.44
C ASN A 764 -23.64 18.43 -65.24
N GLY A 765 -22.43 18.13 -64.75
CA GLY A 765 -21.46 17.27 -65.44
C GLY A 765 -20.68 17.96 -66.56
N GLU A 766 -20.78 19.29 -66.68
CA GLU A 766 -20.01 20.04 -67.66
C GLU A 766 -18.60 20.29 -67.12
N MET A 767 -17.58 20.04 -67.94
CA MET A 767 -16.20 20.33 -67.60
C MET A 767 -16.00 21.85 -67.45
N VAL A 768 -15.59 22.30 -66.28
CA VAL A 768 -15.36 23.72 -65.99
C VAL A 768 -13.88 24.09 -65.95
N LYS A 769 -12.97 23.13 -65.69
CA LYS A 769 -11.53 23.39 -65.69
C LYS A 769 -10.71 22.10 -65.87
N GLU A 770 -9.69 22.14 -66.72
CA GLU A 770 -8.58 21.17 -66.66
C GLU A 770 -7.49 21.77 -65.75
N ILE A 771 -7.20 21.11 -64.62
CA ILE A 771 -6.20 21.57 -63.65
C ILE A 771 -4.82 21.09 -64.06
N ALA A 772 -4.71 19.85 -64.56
CA ALA A 772 -3.45 19.30 -65.03
C ALA A 772 -3.66 18.26 -66.12
N ASN A 773 -2.76 18.26 -67.11
CA ASN A 773 -2.61 17.20 -68.11
C ASN A 773 -1.13 17.09 -68.46
N LYS A 774 -0.35 16.52 -67.53
CA LYS A 774 1.12 16.47 -67.61
C LYS A 774 1.69 15.25 -66.90
N GLN A 775 2.97 14.98 -67.15
CA GLN A 775 3.75 13.95 -66.47
C GLN A 775 3.98 14.30 -64.99
N PHE A 776 3.80 13.32 -64.11
CA PHE A 776 4.16 13.36 -62.69
C PHE A 776 5.06 12.17 -62.36
N ASN A 777 5.96 12.36 -61.39
CA ASN A 777 6.83 11.30 -60.89
C ASN A 777 6.05 10.35 -59.97
N ALA A 778 6.55 9.12 -59.82
CA ALA A 778 6.05 8.18 -58.81
C ALA A 778 6.09 8.82 -57.41
N GLY A 779 5.09 8.58 -56.59
CA GLY A 779 5.00 9.20 -55.26
C GLY A 779 3.63 9.82 -54.96
N PHE A 780 3.56 10.45 -53.79
CA PHE A 780 2.48 11.34 -53.41
C PHE A 780 2.67 12.68 -54.11
N ASN A 781 1.59 13.18 -54.72
CA ASN A 781 1.57 14.40 -55.51
C ASN A 781 0.39 15.26 -55.05
N SER A 782 0.54 16.58 -55.15
CA SER A 782 -0.51 17.53 -54.80
C SER A 782 -0.61 18.63 -55.85
N ILE A 783 -1.83 19.10 -56.11
CA ILE A 783 -2.10 20.19 -57.04
C ILE A 783 -3.12 21.14 -56.43
N LYS A 784 -2.79 22.43 -56.41
CA LYS A 784 -3.71 23.48 -55.97
C LYS A 784 -4.78 23.75 -57.03
N PHE A 785 -6.01 23.93 -56.58
CA PHE A 785 -7.14 24.41 -57.37
C PHE A 785 -7.66 25.72 -56.78
N ASP A 786 -7.66 26.78 -57.59
CA ASP A 786 -8.28 28.06 -57.26
C ASP A 786 -9.69 28.12 -57.87
N GLY A 787 -10.68 28.18 -57.00
CA GLY A 787 -12.10 28.27 -57.30
C GLY A 787 -12.63 29.69 -57.49
N SER A 788 -11.76 30.72 -57.46
CA SER A 788 -12.15 32.14 -57.41
C SER A 788 -13.04 32.59 -58.57
N GLU A 789 -12.92 31.98 -59.74
CA GLU A 789 -13.71 32.27 -60.95
C GLU A 789 -15.07 31.53 -60.99
N PHE A 790 -15.35 30.62 -60.06
CA PHE A 790 -16.55 29.77 -60.06
C PHE A 790 -17.53 30.15 -58.92
N ASN A 791 -18.82 29.83 -59.05
CA ASN A 791 -19.83 30.13 -58.02
C ASN A 791 -19.77 29.14 -56.85
N SER A 792 -20.19 29.54 -55.65
CA SER A 792 -20.36 28.61 -54.51
C SER A 792 -21.25 27.42 -54.92
N GLY A 793 -20.86 26.20 -54.56
CA GLY A 793 -21.59 25.00 -54.95
C GLY A 793 -20.72 23.74 -54.93
N VAL A 794 -21.35 22.61 -55.26
CA VAL A 794 -20.69 21.30 -55.36
C VAL A 794 -20.05 21.16 -56.74
N TYR A 795 -18.78 20.78 -56.75
CA TYR A 795 -18.00 20.43 -57.93
C TYR A 795 -17.50 19.01 -57.80
N PHE A 796 -17.24 18.36 -58.92
CA PHE A 796 -16.63 17.03 -58.98
C PHE A 796 -15.30 17.15 -59.69
N TYR A 797 -14.27 16.48 -59.18
CA TYR A 797 -12.98 16.40 -59.86
C TYR A 797 -12.64 14.95 -60.16
N THR A 798 -12.00 14.75 -61.31
CA THR A 798 -11.66 13.42 -61.82
C THR A 798 -10.17 13.36 -62.11
N LEU A 799 -9.50 12.40 -61.47
CA LEU A 799 -8.12 12.02 -61.69
C LEU A 799 -8.08 10.81 -62.63
N LYS A 800 -7.39 10.95 -63.76
CA LYS A 800 -7.18 9.88 -64.72
C LYS A 800 -5.69 9.63 -64.94
N VAL A 801 -5.29 8.38 -64.73
CA VAL A 801 -3.91 7.90 -64.87
C VAL A 801 -3.94 6.57 -65.64
N GLY A 802 -3.53 6.60 -66.91
CA GLY A 802 -3.67 5.45 -67.81
C GLY A 802 -5.14 5.02 -67.97
N ASN A 803 -5.46 3.78 -67.57
CA ASN A 803 -6.82 3.23 -67.60
C ASN A 803 -7.62 3.45 -66.31
N LYS A 804 -7.02 4.00 -65.25
CA LYS A 804 -7.69 4.22 -63.97
C LYS A 804 -8.28 5.63 -63.94
N ILE A 805 -9.57 5.71 -63.62
CA ILE A 805 -10.33 6.96 -63.46
C ILE A 805 -10.89 6.94 -62.04
N LEU A 806 -10.56 7.96 -61.25
CA LEU A 806 -11.02 8.16 -59.88
C LEU A 806 -11.68 9.53 -59.81
N SER A 807 -12.84 9.64 -59.15
CA SER A 807 -13.55 10.90 -59.03
C SER A 807 -13.98 11.12 -57.58
N ASP A 808 -13.98 12.38 -57.16
CA ASP A 808 -14.44 12.79 -55.83
C ASP A 808 -15.12 14.17 -55.90
N LYS A 809 -15.80 14.60 -54.83
CA LYS A 809 -16.56 15.84 -54.75
C LYS A 809 -15.89 16.87 -53.84
N MET A 810 -16.01 18.14 -54.20
CA MET A 810 -15.57 19.28 -53.39
C MET A 810 -16.65 20.35 -53.30
N LEU A 811 -16.71 21.07 -52.19
CA LEU A 811 -17.68 22.12 -51.91
C LEU A 811 -16.98 23.47 -51.83
N LEU A 812 -17.22 24.34 -52.81
CA LEU A 812 -16.74 25.73 -52.80
C LEU A 812 -17.75 26.60 -52.03
N VAL A 813 -17.27 27.33 -51.03
CA VAL A 813 -18.08 28.27 -50.24
C VAL A 813 -17.41 29.64 -50.30
N LYS A 814 -17.96 30.56 -51.10
CA LYS A 814 -17.54 31.97 -51.11
C LYS A 814 -18.14 32.76 -49.96
#